data_AF-A0A5N8UU26-F1
#
_entry.id   AF-A0A5N8UU26-F1
#
_cell.length_a   1.000
_cell.length_b   1.000
_cell.length_c   1.000
_cell.angle_alpha   90.00
_cell.angle_beta   90.00
_cell.angle_gamma   90.00
#
_symmetry.space_group_name_H-M   'P 1'
#
loop_
_entity.id
_entity.type
_entity.pdbx_description
1 polymer ?
#
loop_
_entity_poly.entity_id
_entity_poly.type
_entity_poly.pdbx_seq_one_letter_code
_entity_poly.pdbx_strand_id
1 'polypeptide(L)'
;MRMMDMFNKKVLAVVIASTLGLAACGSDDNDVAAIQVDLRILETSDLHTNIMDYDYYKTKYDPSIGLARTASLIKQRGAEVSNFVLVDNGDLLQGSPMGDYVADNFKRDSTIGGTHPAYKAMNTLGYSVGNLGNHEFNYGLDFLSEAIAGANFPYINANVLCEADCWEGKEKGDNLFTPYIIEEKTVIDSKGDQQTVKIGYIGFVPPQILLWDKQNLSGKVSVMGIVEAAEKFVPLMKAEGADVIVAIPHSGVGTPSNPIDVNDENATYALSLVEGIDVITFGHSHSVFPSATFEGLENADLEKGTINGVAAVMPGRWGDNLGIVDLKLEMQDGNWVIIDRTAKAAPIYDKNADEPELVSADNGIRDAVAIEHQGTLNYVNQPIGKASADMYSFLTLVQDDPSVQIVSDAQIAKVKANLTDALKDIPVLSAAAPFKAGGRHSTTADADSYVQVPAGDLTYKNAADLYLYPNTMVVVKVTGAEVKDWLECSANQFNQISATSTEPQYLINWDTHRTYNFDVIDGVTYKIDVTQPTKFDGDCKLLDADANRIVDLAYTEDGILITGDEFANKEFIIATNNYRAFGGKFAGTGSDYVIMELPDSNREALAQYITEETEANGEVNPSADNNWDFVTINTSTNLDIRFETQDSELADKFILENQVRPLTKRADLTDEFGFAIYNIDLTTEATAK
;
A
#
# COMPACT_ATOMS: atom_id res chain seq x y z
N MET A 1 64.41 47.52 -51.91
CA MET A 1 65.69 46.80 -52.13
C MET A 1 65.34 45.33 -52.38
N ARG A 2 65.50 44.88 -53.63
CA ARG A 2 65.64 43.50 -54.14
C ARG A 2 64.59 42.45 -53.72
N MET A 3 63.91 41.69 -54.58
CA MET A 3 64.06 41.18 -55.96
C MET A 3 63.84 39.65 -55.87
N MET A 4 63.11 39.10 -56.84
CA MET A 4 63.11 37.74 -57.42
C MET A 4 61.67 37.20 -57.49
N ASP A 5 60.90 37.28 -58.60
CA ASP A 5 61.21 36.94 -60.01
C ASP A 5 61.49 35.41 -60.08
N MET A 6 60.77 34.56 -60.82
CA MET A 6 60.62 34.61 -62.27
C MET A 6 59.66 33.53 -62.81
N PHE A 7 58.85 33.93 -63.81
CA PHE A 7 58.59 33.27 -65.11
C PHE A 7 57.86 31.92 -65.22
N ASN A 8 57.24 31.55 -66.34
CA ASN A 8 56.52 32.21 -67.45
C ASN A 8 56.15 31.05 -68.40
N LYS A 9 54.85 30.92 -68.71
CA LYS A 9 54.22 30.52 -69.98
C LYS A 9 54.88 29.56 -70.99
N LYS A 10 53.94 28.86 -71.66
CA LYS A 10 53.90 28.22 -73.00
C LYS A 10 54.06 26.68 -72.91
N VAL A 11 53.24 25.83 -73.52
CA VAL A 11 52.68 25.78 -74.89
C VAL A 11 51.46 24.82 -74.84
N LEU A 12 50.24 25.24 -75.21
CA LEU A 12 49.49 24.96 -76.47
C LEU A 12 49.33 23.46 -76.88
N ALA A 13 48.06 23.06 -76.97
CA ALA A 13 47.41 21.92 -77.65
C ALA A 13 48.22 21.21 -78.76
N VAL A 14 48.13 19.89 -78.96
CA VAL A 14 46.96 19.10 -79.41
C VAL A 14 47.30 17.59 -79.29
N VAL A 15 46.35 16.73 -78.85
CA VAL A 15 45.99 15.35 -79.31
C VAL A 15 44.91 14.84 -78.33
N ILE A 16 43.61 14.94 -78.65
CA ILE A 16 42.72 13.91 -79.20
C ILE A 16 42.78 12.54 -78.47
N ALA A 17 41.66 12.23 -77.80
CA ALA A 17 41.12 10.89 -77.53
C ALA A 17 41.99 9.90 -76.75
N SER A 18 41.93 9.95 -75.42
CA SER A 18 42.00 8.77 -74.54
C SER A 18 41.84 9.17 -73.07
N THR A 19 40.59 9.32 -72.60
CA THR A 19 40.18 9.05 -71.21
C THR A 19 38.65 9.12 -71.10
N LEU A 20 37.99 8.15 -71.75
CA LEU A 20 36.79 7.53 -71.21
C LEU A 20 37.29 6.41 -70.30
N GLY A 21 37.04 6.51 -68.99
CA GLY A 21 37.41 5.47 -68.04
C GLY A 21 37.25 5.91 -66.59
N LEU A 22 36.14 5.47 -65.98
CA LEU A 22 35.77 5.49 -64.55
C LEU A 22 35.31 6.88 -64.02
N ALA A 23 34.04 7.20 -63.76
CA ALA A 23 32.86 6.38 -63.46
C ALA A 23 33.18 5.21 -62.51
N ALA A 24 33.71 5.52 -61.33
CA ALA A 24 33.77 4.62 -60.21
C ALA A 24 33.26 5.35 -58.96
N CYS A 25 32.26 4.72 -58.37
CA CYS A 25 31.56 4.95 -57.12
C CYS A 25 32.28 5.83 -56.09
N GLY A 26 31.54 6.82 -55.60
CA GLY A 26 31.79 7.52 -54.34
C GLY A 26 30.46 8.00 -53.77
N SER A 27 29.43 7.15 -53.85
CA SER A 27 28.21 7.24 -53.07
C SER A 27 28.26 6.11 -52.04
N ASP A 28 29.20 6.22 -51.11
CA ASP A 28 29.13 5.48 -49.85
C ASP A 28 28.46 6.42 -48.83
N ASP A 29 27.24 6.85 -49.13
CA ASP A 29 26.26 7.09 -48.07
C ASP A 29 25.70 5.70 -47.72
N ASN A 30 26.55 4.86 -47.13
CA ASN A 30 26.04 3.79 -46.29
C ASN A 30 25.49 4.49 -45.05
N ASP A 31 24.24 4.94 -45.13
CA ASP A 31 23.37 5.02 -43.94
C ASP A 31 23.29 3.59 -43.39
N VAL A 32 24.33 3.19 -42.65
CA VAL A 32 24.28 1.97 -41.86
C VAL A 32 23.24 2.26 -40.80
N ALA A 33 22.01 1.79 -41.03
CA ALA A 33 20.94 1.90 -40.05
C ALA A 33 21.51 1.52 -38.68
N ALA A 34 21.40 2.45 -37.74
CA ALA A 34 21.95 2.31 -36.40
C ALA A 34 21.43 1.01 -35.77
N ILE A 35 22.29 0.30 -35.05
CA ILE A 35 21.89 -0.96 -34.40
C ILE A 35 20.99 -0.59 -33.24
N GLN A 36 19.72 -0.98 -33.34
CA GLN A 36 18.71 -0.69 -32.32
C GLN A 36 18.23 -1.97 -31.63
N VAL A 37 17.93 -1.89 -30.33
CA VAL A 37 17.34 -2.96 -29.52
C VAL A 37 16.08 -2.40 -28.86
N ASP A 38 14.95 -3.10 -29.03
CA ASP A 38 13.75 -2.87 -28.23
C ASP A 38 13.81 -3.79 -27.00
N LEU A 39 13.76 -3.20 -25.80
CA LEU A 39 13.85 -3.90 -24.52
C LEU A 39 12.62 -3.58 -23.67
N ARG A 40 11.91 -4.62 -23.24
CA ARG A 40 10.77 -4.49 -22.30
C ARG A 40 11.17 -4.87 -20.89
N ILE A 41 10.74 -4.08 -19.92
CA ILE A 41 10.81 -4.41 -18.50
C ILE A 41 9.37 -4.59 -18.02
N LEU A 42 9.10 -5.75 -17.44
CA LEU A 42 7.81 -6.09 -16.82
C LEU A 42 7.94 -6.02 -15.30
N GLU A 43 6.92 -5.53 -14.61
CA GLU A 43 6.93 -5.36 -13.16
C GLU A 43 5.68 -5.95 -12.48
N THR A 44 5.90 -6.67 -11.39
CA THR A 44 4.90 -6.84 -10.33
C THR A 44 5.31 -6.10 -9.05
N SER A 45 4.33 -5.69 -8.24
CA SER A 45 4.54 -5.07 -6.93
C SER A 45 3.32 -5.35 -6.05
N ASP A 46 3.51 -5.29 -4.72
CA ASP A 46 2.43 -5.29 -3.72
C ASP A 46 1.47 -6.49 -3.90
N LEU A 47 2.02 -7.64 -4.27
CA LEU A 47 1.23 -8.86 -4.51
C LEU A 47 0.53 -9.32 -3.23
N HIS A 48 1.14 -9.09 -2.07
CA HIS A 48 0.54 -9.39 -0.77
C HIS A 48 0.07 -10.84 -0.64
N THR A 49 0.83 -11.78 -1.19
CA THR A 49 0.47 -13.20 -1.31
C THR A 49 -0.91 -13.46 -1.97
N ASN A 50 -1.42 -12.54 -2.78
CA ASN A 50 -2.55 -12.81 -3.69
C ASN A 50 -2.03 -13.59 -4.90
N ILE A 51 -1.76 -14.87 -4.70
CA ILE A 51 -1.21 -15.75 -5.74
C ILE A 51 -2.34 -16.35 -6.57
N MET A 52 -3.43 -16.72 -5.90
CA MET A 52 -4.63 -17.29 -6.52
C MET A 52 -5.62 -16.17 -6.86
N ASP A 53 -6.43 -16.38 -7.89
CA ASP A 53 -7.61 -15.57 -8.21
C ASP A 53 -8.80 -15.96 -7.33
N TYR A 54 -8.59 -15.81 -6.02
CA TYR A 54 -9.48 -16.29 -4.99
C TYR A 54 -9.48 -15.37 -3.77
N ASP A 55 -10.66 -14.89 -3.39
CA ASP A 55 -10.89 -14.15 -2.15
C ASP A 55 -11.12 -15.16 -1.02
N TYR A 56 -10.09 -15.35 -0.18
CA TYR A 56 -10.14 -16.25 0.96
C TYR A 56 -11.10 -15.79 2.06
N TYR A 57 -11.31 -14.49 2.20
CA TYR A 57 -12.23 -13.93 3.19
C TYR A 57 -13.68 -14.28 2.85
N LYS A 58 -14.04 -14.14 1.56
CA LYS A 58 -15.38 -14.48 1.05
C LYS A 58 -15.51 -15.93 0.58
N THR A 59 -14.42 -16.70 0.58
CA THR A 59 -14.39 -18.10 0.09
C THR A 59 -14.94 -18.21 -1.34
N LYS A 60 -14.50 -17.31 -2.24
CA LYS A 60 -15.02 -17.23 -3.60
C LYS A 60 -13.93 -16.98 -4.63
N TYR A 61 -14.21 -17.40 -5.86
CA TYR A 61 -13.45 -16.97 -7.03
C TYR A 61 -13.49 -15.45 -7.18
N ASP A 62 -12.34 -14.85 -7.46
CA ASP A 62 -12.21 -13.42 -7.74
C ASP A 62 -11.30 -13.19 -8.95
N PRO A 63 -11.85 -12.84 -10.13
CA PRO A 63 -11.07 -12.64 -11.35
C PRO A 63 -10.29 -11.32 -11.38
N SER A 64 -10.49 -10.44 -10.40
CA SER A 64 -9.86 -9.12 -10.37
C SER A 64 -8.47 -9.10 -9.75
N ILE A 65 -8.04 -10.20 -9.14
CA ILE A 65 -6.77 -10.33 -8.43
C ILE A 65 -6.01 -11.61 -8.83
N GLY A 66 -4.77 -11.71 -8.39
CA GLY A 66 -4.02 -12.95 -8.37
C GLY A 66 -2.86 -13.02 -9.36
N LEU A 67 -1.67 -13.37 -8.87
CA LEU A 67 -0.51 -13.68 -9.73
C LEU A 67 -0.84 -14.77 -10.76
N ALA A 68 -1.75 -15.70 -10.48
CA ALA A 68 -2.21 -16.70 -11.45
C ALA A 68 -2.72 -16.06 -12.75
N ARG A 69 -3.42 -14.93 -12.67
CA ARG A 69 -3.94 -14.22 -13.87
C ARG A 69 -2.87 -13.33 -14.48
N THR A 70 -2.15 -12.60 -13.63
CA THR A 70 -1.03 -11.75 -14.06
C THR A 70 0.08 -12.55 -14.74
N ALA A 71 0.31 -13.80 -14.37
CA ALA A 71 1.22 -14.71 -15.05
C ALA A 71 0.88 -14.92 -16.54
N SER A 72 -0.40 -15.06 -16.88
CA SER A 72 -0.83 -15.14 -18.27
C SER A 72 -0.57 -13.82 -19.00
N LEU A 73 -0.81 -12.69 -18.34
CA LEU A 73 -0.52 -11.38 -18.91
C LEU A 73 0.99 -11.18 -19.13
N ILE A 74 1.84 -11.58 -18.18
CA ILE A 74 3.31 -11.59 -18.30
C ILE A 74 3.72 -12.40 -19.53
N LYS A 75 3.20 -13.63 -19.69
CA LYS A 75 3.52 -14.49 -20.83
C LYS A 75 3.08 -13.88 -22.15
N GLN A 76 1.89 -13.27 -22.20
CA GLN A 76 1.39 -12.57 -23.39
C GLN A 76 2.29 -11.38 -23.75
N ARG A 77 2.56 -10.48 -22.79
CA ARG A 77 3.37 -9.27 -23.02
C ARG A 77 4.84 -9.56 -23.30
N GLY A 78 5.39 -10.62 -22.71
CA GLY A 78 6.74 -11.10 -23.00
C GLY A 78 6.84 -11.68 -24.42
N ALA A 79 5.81 -12.37 -24.91
CA ALA A 79 5.78 -12.94 -26.26
C ALA A 79 5.60 -11.89 -27.39
N GLU A 80 5.19 -10.67 -27.06
CA GLU A 80 5.07 -9.56 -28.02
C GLU A 80 6.42 -8.99 -28.47
N VAL A 81 7.49 -9.24 -27.71
CA VAL A 81 8.82 -8.65 -27.92
C VAL A 81 9.90 -9.72 -27.96
N SER A 82 11.05 -9.39 -28.56
CA SER A 82 12.20 -10.30 -28.58
C SER A 82 13.01 -10.29 -27.29
N ASN A 83 12.98 -9.17 -26.57
CA ASN A 83 13.81 -8.94 -25.38
C ASN A 83 12.94 -8.44 -24.25
N PHE A 84 12.86 -9.21 -23.16
CA PHE A 84 12.28 -8.71 -21.93
C PHE A 84 12.99 -9.23 -20.69
N VAL A 85 12.79 -8.51 -19.60
CA VAL A 85 13.12 -8.88 -18.22
C VAL A 85 11.88 -8.67 -17.34
N LEU A 86 11.81 -9.39 -16.23
CA LEU A 86 10.70 -9.33 -15.28
C LEU A 86 11.25 -9.06 -13.89
N VAL A 87 10.73 -8.04 -13.21
CA VAL A 87 11.18 -7.62 -11.88
C VAL A 87 10.01 -7.59 -10.90
N ASP A 88 10.31 -7.72 -9.61
CA ASP A 88 9.33 -7.54 -8.53
C ASP A 88 9.81 -6.47 -7.55
N ASN A 89 8.88 -5.63 -7.09
CA ASN A 89 9.17 -4.52 -6.20
C ASN A 89 8.73 -4.74 -4.74
N GLY A 90 8.57 -5.99 -4.28
CA GLY A 90 8.35 -6.29 -2.87
C GLY A 90 6.90 -6.12 -2.38
N ASP A 91 6.72 -6.18 -1.06
CA ASP A 91 5.43 -6.40 -0.38
C ASP A 91 4.74 -7.68 -0.85
N LEU A 92 5.50 -8.77 -0.73
CA LEU A 92 5.13 -10.10 -1.19
C LEU A 92 4.58 -10.98 -0.04
N LEU A 93 5.20 -10.91 1.14
CA LEU A 93 5.10 -11.95 2.18
C LEU A 93 3.91 -11.83 3.14
N GLN A 94 3.39 -10.63 3.37
CA GLN A 94 2.22 -10.37 4.21
C GLN A 94 1.05 -9.91 3.33
N GLY A 95 -0.20 -10.24 3.67
CA GLY A 95 -1.38 -9.59 3.07
C GLY A 95 -2.62 -10.45 3.00
N SER A 96 -2.59 -11.48 2.16
CA SER A 96 -3.66 -12.46 2.03
C SER A 96 -3.55 -13.52 3.14
N PRO A 97 -4.63 -14.26 3.44
CA PRO A 97 -4.58 -15.35 4.43
C PRO A 97 -3.60 -16.47 4.08
N MET A 98 -3.13 -16.55 2.83
CA MET A 98 -2.08 -17.50 2.47
C MET A 98 -0.72 -17.10 3.08
N GLY A 99 -0.42 -15.81 3.16
CA GLY A 99 0.78 -15.33 3.87
C GLY A 99 0.66 -15.59 5.37
N ASP A 100 -0.49 -15.27 5.96
CA ASP A 100 -0.77 -15.50 7.37
C ASP A 100 -0.66 -16.99 7.76
N TYR A 101 -1.17 -17.89 6.92
CA TYR A 101 -1.03 -19.34 7.12
C TYR A 101 0.45 -19.78 7.19
N VAL A 102 1.32 -19.21 6.35
CA VAL A 102 2.75 -19.56 6.36
C VAL A 102 3.45 -18.94 7.57
N ALA A 103 3.10 -17.71 7.94
CA ALA A 103 3.61 -17.07 9.15
C ALA A 103 3.19 -17.83 10.43
N ASP A 104 1.95 -18.31 10.51
CA ASP A 104 1.46 -19.14 11.62
C ASP A 104 2.26 -20.45 11.75
N ASN A 105 2.52 -21.13 10.62
CA ASN A 105 3.37 -22.32 10.63
C ASN A 105 4.78 -22.01 11.12
N PHE A 106 5.36 -20.88 10.70
CA PHE A 106 6.67 -20.46 11.17
C PHE A 106 6.68 -20.15 12.67
N LYS A 107 5.68 -19.43 13.19
CA LYS A 107 5.54 -19.17 14.63
C LYS A 107 5.49 -20.47 15.43
N ARG A 108 4.76 -21.48 14.94
CA ARG A 108 4.59 -22.77 15.61
C ARG A 108 5.85 -23.64 15.54
N ASP A 109 6.45 -23.75 14.37
CA ASP A 109 7.46 -24.77 14.06
C ASP A 109 8.88 -24.20 13.90
N SER A 110 9.04 -22.86 13.95
CA SER A 110 10.29 -22.13 13.67
C SER A 110 10.87 -22.42 12.28
N THR A 111 10.01 -22.76 11.33
CA THR A 111 10.35 -22.97 9.92
C THR A 111 9.12 -22.78 9.03
N ILE A 112 9.30 -22.26 7.81
CA ILE A 112 8.21 -22.21 6.81
C ILE A 112 7.97 -23.57 6.14
N GLY A 113 8.83 -24.57 6.41
CA GLY A 113 8.65 -25.96 5.96
C GLY A 113 8.93 -26.19 4.46
N GLY A 114 9.63 -25.27 3.78
CA GLY A 114 9.97 -25.38 2.36
C GLY A 114 10.10 -24.02 1.68
N THR A 115 9.66 -23.93 0.42
CA THR A 115 9.60 -22.66 -0.31
C THR A 115 8.27 -21.96 -0.04
N HIS A 116 8.31 -20.65 0.30
CA HIS A 116 7.11 -19.81 0.44
C HIS A 116 6.24 -19.88 -0.84
N PRO A 117 4.90 -19.95 -0.76
CA PRO A 117 4.03 -20.09 -1.93
C PRO A 117 4.21 -18.97 -2.96
N ALA A 118 4.47 -17.75 -2.52
CA ALA A 118 4.76 -16.64 -3.41
C ALA A 118 5.99 -16.94 -4.30
N TYR A 119 7.10 -17.41 -3.70
CA TYR A 119 8.29 -17.81 -4.44
C TYR A 119 8.07 -19.07 -5.28
N LYS A 120 7.29 -20.06 -4.81
CA LYS A 120 6.92 -21.23 -5.63
C LYS A 120 6.27 -20.81 -6.94
N ALA A 121 5.34 -19.85 -6.88
CA ALA A 121 4.68 -19.31 -8.06
C ALA A 121 5.64 -18.47 -8.93
N MET A 122 6.34 -17.49 -8.34
CA MET A 122 7.25 -16.59 -9.07
C MET A 122 8.40 -17.33 -9.76
N ASN A 123 8.91 -18.40 -9.14
CA ASN A 123 9.97 -19.24 -9.72
C ASN A 123 9.59 -19.87 -11.07
N THR A 124 8.30 -19.91 -11.43
CA THR A 124 7.82 -20.42 -12.74
C THR A 124 7.83 -19.37 -13.86
N LEU A 125 8.06 -18.09 -13.53
CA LEU A 125 7.90 -16.95 -14.45
C LEU A 125 9.22 -16.34 -14.93
N GLY A 126 10.35 -16.71 -14.31
CA GLY A 126 11.67 -16.25 -14.74
C GLY A 126 11.96 -14.79 -14.39
N TYR A 127 11.66 -14.38 -13.15
CA TYR A 127 12.08 -13.07 -12.62
C TYR A 127 13.61 -12.93 -12.71
N SER A 128 14.07 -11.75 -13.15
CA SER A 128 15.47 -11.36 -13.16
C SER A 128 15.94 -10.96 -11.77
N VAL A 129 15.12 -10.23 -11.02
CA VAL A 129 15.46 -9.72 -9.68
C VAL A 129 14.19 -9.37 -8.89
N GLY A 130 14.25 -9.51 -7.56
CA GLY A 130 13.27 -8.97 -6.63
C GLY A 130 13.89 -7.90 -5.72
N ASN A 131 13.09 -6.90 -5.34
CA ASN A 131 13.39 -5.96 -4.26
C ASN A 131 12.56 -6.28 -3.01
N LEU A 132 12.93 -5.69 -1.88
CA LEU A 132 12.20 -5.74 -0.61
C LEU A 132 11.28 -4.53 -0.48
N GLY A 133 10.06 -4.77 -0.01
CA GLY A 133 9.16 -3.79 0.58
C GLY A 133 9.18 -3.82 2.10
N ASN A 134 8.27 -3.04 2.71
CA ASN A 134 8.17 -2.98 4.17
C ASN A 134 7.58 -4.27 4.76
N HIS A 135 6.67 -4.91 4.06
CA HIS A 135 5.98 -6.10 4.55
C HIS A 135 6.84 -7.37 4.56
N GLU A 136 8.03 -7.34 3.96
CA GLU A 136 9.04 -8.39 4.11
C GLU A 136 9.54 -8.53 5.56
N PHE A 137 9.50 -7.46 6.36
CA PHE A 137 10.08 -7.43 7.72
C PHE A 137 9.08 -7.79 8.83
N ASN A 138 7.79 -7.97 8.52
CA ASN A 138 6.73 -8.15 9.52
C ASN A 138 6.87 -9.37 10.42
N TYR A 139 7.51 -10.42 9.92
CA TYR A 139 7.69 -11.67 10.65
C TYR A 139 9.14 -11.86 11.13
N GLY A 140 9.95 -10.79 11.06
CA GLY A 140 11.34 -10.79 11.52
C GLY A 140 12.36 -11.29 10.49
N LEU A 141 13.64 -11.03 10.78
CA LEU A 141 14.76 -11.34 9.88
C LEU A 141 14.96 -12.84 9.64
N ASP A 142 14.57 -13.70 10.59
CA ASP A 142 14.69 -15.15 10.45
C ASP A 142 13.68 -15.71 9.44
N PHE A 143 12.42 -15.30 9.56
CA PHE A 143 11.38 -15.63 8.57
C PHE A 143 11.77 -15.10 7.19
N LEU A 144 12.20 -13.85 7.11
CA LEU A 144 12.60 -13.22 5.85
C LEU A 144 13.75 -13.98 5.18
N SER A 145 14.77 -14.36 5.95
CA SER A 145 15.90 -15.15 5.46
C SER A 145 15.45 -16.51 4.90
N GLU A 146 14.55 -17.21 5.60
CA GLU A 146 14.07 -18.51 5.13
C GLU A 146 13.16 -18.39 3.90
N ALA A 147 12.31 -17.37 3.86
CA ALA A 147 11.44 -17.11 2.72
C ALA A 147 12.26 -16.81 1.46
N ILE A 148 13.18 -15.84 1.51
CA ILE A 148 14.00 -15.43 0.35
C ILE A 148 14.90 -16.57 -0.15
N ALA A 149 15.37 -17.45 0.75
CA ALA A 149 16.18 -18.62 0.35
C ALA A 149 15.46 -19.56 -0.63
N GLY A 150 14.14 -19.46 -0.74
CA GLY A 150 13.33 -20.20 -1.70
C GLY A 150 13.21 -19.57 -3.11
N ALA A 151 13.71 -18.35 -3.32
CA ALA A 151 13.67 -17.68 -4.62
C ALA A 151 14.77 -18.21 -5.56
N ASN A 152 14.43 -18.43 -6.83
CA ASN A 152 15.37 -18.83 -7.89
C ASN A 152 16.03 -17.63 -8.59
N PHE A 153 15.82 -16.43 -8.05
CA PHE A 153 16.31 -15.17 -8.57
C PHE A 153 16.90 -14.34 -7.42
N PRO A 154 17.87 -13.45 -7.70
CA PRO A 154 18.51 -12.66 -6.68
C PRO A 154 17.55 -11.63 -6.08
N TYR A 155 17.75 -11.34 -4.78
CA TYR A 155 17.15 -10.23 -4.08
C TYR A 155 18.17 -9.12 -3.87
N ILE A 156 17.73 -7.87 -4.05
CA ILE A 156 18.55 -6.67 -3.83
C ILE A 156 17.91 -5.73 -2.83
N ASN A 157 18.75 -4.99 -2.09
CA ASN A 157 18.36 -3.80 -1.35
C ASN A 157 19.59 -2.97 -0.97
N ALA A 158 19.56 -1.68 -1.31
CA ALA A 158 20.70 -0.77 -1.17
C ALA A 158 20.74 -0.02 0.16
N ASN A 159 19.64 0.07 0.90
CA ASN A 159 19.52 1.01 2.01
C ASN A 159 19.31 0.40 3.40
N VAL A 160 19.15 -0.91 3.54
CA VAL A 160 19.14 -1.58 4.85
C VAL A 160 20.56 -2.02 5.23
N LEU A 161 21.02 -1.57 6.40
CA LEU A 161 22.35 -1.81 6.93
C LEU A 161 22.27 -2.63 8.22
N CYS A 162 23.29 -3.45 8.46
CA CYS A 162 23.43 -4.16 9.71
C CYS A 162 23.91 -3.22 10.83
N GLU A 163 23.30 -3.29 12.01
CA GLU A 163 23.76 -2.60 13.23
C GLU A 163 24.38 -3.57 14.23
N ALA A 164 23.66 -4.63 14.60
CA ALA A 164 24.12 -5.69 15.48
C ALA A 164 23.23 -6.95 15.33
N ASP A 165 23.76 -8.14 15.57
CA ASP A 165 22.98 -9.40 15.61
C ASP A 165 22.02 -9.58 14.41
N CYS A 166 22.41 -9.11 13.22
CA CYS A 166 21.58 -9.10 12.02
C CYS A 166 21.51 -10.50 11.41
N TRP A 167 22.66 -10.98 10.92
CA TRP A 167 22.90 -12.32 10.39
C TRP A 167 24.37 -12.68 10.56
N GLU A 168 24.67 -13.98 10.55
CA GLU A 168 26.04 -14.47 10.65
C GLU A 168 26.92 -13.92 9.51
N GLY A 169 28.07 -13.34 9.87
CA GLY A 169 29.04 -12.79 8.91
C GLY A 169 28.76 -11.35 8.44
N LYS A 170 27.77 -10.65 9.01
CA LYS A 170 27.54 -9.21 8.79
C LYS A 170 28.16 -8.40 9.93
N GLU A 171 28.89 -7.35 9.58
CA GLU A 171 29.41 -6.36 10.52
C GLU A 171 28.57 -5.07 10.50
N LYS A 172 28.70 -4.26 11.56
CA LYS A 172 28.01 -2.98 11.64
C LYS A 172 28.37 -2.08 10.45
N GLY A 173 27.35 -1.56 9.78
CA GLY A 173 27.47 -0.70 8.60
C GLY A 173 27.52 -1.45 7.27
N ASP A 174 27.59 -2.80 7.29
CA ASP A 174 27.45 -3.59 6.07
C ASP A 174 26.02 -3.48 5.54
N ASN A 175 25.88 -3.42 4.21
CA ASN A 175 24.59 -3.65 3.59
C ASN A 175 24.09 -5.06 3.95
N LEU A 176 22.86 -5.14 4.46
CA LEU A 176 22.29 -6.42 4.89
C LEU A 176 22.06 -7.34 3.69
N PHE A 177 21.66 -6.76 2.56
CA PHE A 177 21.47 -7.43 1.27
C PHE A 177 22.48 -6.94 0.23
N THR A 178 22.49 -7.57 -0.94
CA THR A 178 23.25 -7.08 -2.09
C THR A 178 22.65 -5.75 -2.55
N PRO A 179 23.41 -4.62 -2.58
CA PRO A 179 22.83 -3.31 -2.89
C PRO A 179 22.27 -3.19 -4.29
N TYR A 180 23.02 -3.68 -5.26
CA TYR A 180 22.69 -3.70 -6.67
C TYR A 180 23.34 -4.91 -7.35
N ILE A 181 22.83 -5.28 -8.51
CA ILE A 181 23.47 -6.23 -9.42
C ILE A 181 23.51 -5.65 -10.83
N ILE A 182 24.45 -6.11 -11.66
CA ILE A 182 24.47 -5.83 -13.10
C ILE A 182 24.38 -7.18 -13.83
N GLU A 183 23.30 -7.38 -14.56
CA GLU A 183 23.05 -8.59 -15.36
C GLU A 183 23.45 -8.36 -16.81
N GLU A 184 24.29 -9.22 -17.37
CA GLU A 184 24.54 -9.25 -18.82
C GLU A 184 23.41 -9.98 -19.53
N LYS A 185 22.54 -9.23 -20.23
CA LYS A 185 21.42 -9.78 -20.99
C LYS A 185 21.81 -9.94 -22.45
N THR A 186 21.73 -11.17 -22.95
CA THR A 186 21.74 -11.42 -24.40
C THR A 186 20.42 -10.95 -25.00
N VAL A 187 20.49 -10.02 -25.95
CA VAL A 187 19.34 -9.43 -26.64
C VAL A 187 19.46 -9.62 -28.15
N ILE A 188 18.33 -9.57 -28.86
CA ILE A 188 18.24 -9.56 -30.31
C ILE A 188 18.01 -8.13 -30.78
N ASP A 189 18.85 -7.65 -31.68
CA ASP A 189 18.71 -6.33 -32.28
C ASP A 189 17.74 -6.31 -33.47
N SER A 190 17.49 -5.10 -33.98
CA SER A 190 16.67 -4.80 -35.17
C SER A 190 17.12 -5.50 -36.47
N LYS A 191 18.32 -6.09 -36.51
CA LYS A 191 18.86 -6.88 -37.63
C LYS A 191 18.76 -8.39 -37.39
N GLY A 192 18.32 -8.81 -36.20
CA GLY A 192 18.22 -10.20 -35.78
C GLY A 192 19.52 -10.77 -35.21
N ASP A 193 20.54 -9.93 -34.99
CA ASP A 193 21.83 -10.34 -34.44
C ASP A 193 21.80 -10.32 -32.91
N GLN A 194 22.58 -11.22 -32.29
CA GLN A 194 22.75 -11.24 -30.84
C GLN A 194 23.68 -10.12 -30.39
N GLN A 195 23.23 -9.37 -29.40
CA GLN A 195 23.99 -8.35 -28.69
C GLN A 195 23.96 -8.61 -27.18
N THR A 196 24.79 -7.87 -26.44
CA THR A 196 24.77 -7.86 -24.97
C THR A 196 24.42 -6.46 -24.49
N VAL A 197 23.47 -6.38 -23.55
CA VAL A 197 23.11 -5.16 -22.80
C VAL A 197 23.30 -5.46 -21.32
N LYS A 198 23.99 -4.57 -20.60
CA LYS A 198 24.21 -4.66 -19.15
C LYS A 198 23.13 -3.90 -18.41
N ILE A 199 22.24 -4.62 -17.74
CA ILE A 199 21.13 -4.03 -17.00
C ILE A 199 21.50 -4.02 -15.51
N GLY A 200 21.66 -2.82 -14.95
CA GLY A 200 21.85 -2.62 -13.53
C GLY A 200 20.51 -2.52 -12.81
N TYR A 201 20.38 -3.22 -11.69
CA TYR A 201 19.19 -3.17 -10.83
C TYR A 201 19.58 -2.74 -9.42
N ILE A 202 18.87 -1.77 -8.86
CA ILE A 202 19.08 -1.26 -7.49
C ILE A 202 17.74 -1.14 -6.76
N GLY A 203 17.67 -1.63 -5.52
CA GLY A 203 16.42 -1.74 -4.76
C GLY A 203 16.41 -0.91 -3.47
N PHE A 204 15.24 -0.49 -3.00
CA PHE A 204 15.09 0.36 -1.81
C PHE A 204 13.83 0.02 -1.01
N VAL A 205 13.86 0.26 0.30
CA VAL A 205 12.67 0.18 1.19
C VAL A 205 12.45 1.55 1.88
N PRO A 206 11.23 1.87 2.35
CA PRO A 206 10.99 3.11 3.08
C PRO A 206 11.69 3.10 4.45
N PRO A 207 12.40 4.16 4.87
CA PRO A 207 13.06 4.23 6.18
C PRO A 207 12.14 3.93 7.39
N GLN A 208 10.83 4.11 7.21
CA GLN A 208 9.77 3.87 8.18
C GLN A 208 9.66 2.40 8.64
N ILE A 209 10.30 1.44 7.99
CA ILE A 209 10.33 0.05 8.50
C ILE A 209 10.88 -0.02 9.93
N LEU A 210 11.77 0.90 10.33
CA LEU A 210 12.29 0.99 11.70
C LEU A 210 11.23 1.43 12.73
N LEU A 211 10.18 2.10 12.28
CA LEU A 211 9.04 2.51 13.09
C LEU A 211 7.98 1.41 13.12
N TRP A 212 7.54 0.95 11.95
CA TRP A 212 6.43 -0.01 11.84
C TRP A 212 6.79 -1.41 12.35
N ASP A 213 8.01 -1.87 12.08
CA ASP A 213 8.53 -3.18 12.46
C ASP A 213 9.58 -3.11 13.57
N LYS A 214 9.48 -2.09 14.41
CA LYS A 214 10.40 -1.85 15.52
C LYS A 214 10.65 -3.10 16.38
N GLN A 215 9.58 -3.84 16.72
CA GLN A 215 9.65 -5.08 17.48
C GLN A 215 10.58 -6.14 16.86
N ASN A 216 10.68 -6.16 15.53
CA ASN A 216 11.48 -7.12 14.78
C ASN A 216 12.89 -6.61 14.47
N LEU A 217 13.05 -5.28 14.33
CA LEU A 217 14.22 -4.64 13.74
C LEU A 217 15.07 -3.79 14.70
N SER A 218 14.48 -3.33 15.80
CA SER A 218 15.14 -2.41 16.74
C SER A 218 16.44 -3.00 17.28
N GLY A 219 17.52 -2.22 17.17
CA GLY A 219 18.86 -2.63 17.58
C GLY A 219 19.55 -3.61 16.61
N LYS A 220 18.84 -4.14 15.60
CA LYS A 220 19.40 -5.07 14.62
C LYS A 220 19.85 -4.37 13.35
N VAL A 221 19.04 -3.48 12.80
CA VAL A 221 19.31 -2.82 11.51
C VAL A 221 19.18 -1.31 11.60
N SER A 222 19.78 -0.61 10.64
CA SER A 222 19.53 0.80 10.34
C SER A 222 19.17 0.95 8.87
N VAL A 223 18.54 2.07 8.52
CA VAL A 223 18.09 2.34 7.14
C VAL A 223 18.60 3.70 6.69
N MET A 224 19.32 3.69 5.58
CA MET A 224 19.77 4.88 4.85
C MET A 224 18.62 5.48 4.05
N GLY A 225 18.66 6.79 3.80
CA GLY A 225 17.68 7.43 2.92
C GLY A 225 17.70 6.85 1.51
N ILE A 226 16.53 6.77 0.86
CA ILE A 226 16.38 6.18 -0.48
C ILE A 226 17.27 6.92 -1.50
N VAL A 227 17.15 8.25 -1.56
CA VAL A 227 17.93 9.09 -2.49
C VAL A 227 19.42 9.05 -2.14
N GLU A 228 19.77 9.06 -0.85
CA GLU A 228 21.16 8.96 -0.38
C GLU A 228 21.82 7.66 -0.86
N ALA A 229 21.11 6.53 -0.77
CA ALA A 229 21.59 5.25 -1.27
C ALA A 229 21.76 5.27 -2.81
N ALA A 230 20.82 5.87 -3.53
CA ALA A 230 20.91 6.00 -4.98
C ALA A 230 22.12 6.83 -5.42
N GLU A 231 22.34 8.00 -4.80
CA GLU A 231 23.49 8.87 -5.06
C GLU A 231 24.83 8.18 -4.76
N LYS A 232 24.85 7.24 -3.81
CA LYS A 232 26.03 6.43 -3.49
C LYS A 232 26.30 5.35 -4.54
N PHE A 233 25.28 4.58 -4.94
CA PHE A 233 25.48 3.33 -5.69
C PHE A 233 25.32 3.48 -7.21
N VAL A 234 24.48 4.40 -7.71
CA VAL A 234 24.29 4.61 -9.16
C VAL A 234 25.59 4.99 -9.88
N PRO A 235 26.46 5.87 -9.35
CA PRO A 235 27.76 6.15 -9.97
C PRO A 235 28.68 4.92 -10.06
N LEU A 236 28.60 4.01 -9.09
CA LEU A 236 29.38 2.76 -9.10
C LEU A 236 28.88 1.82 -10.20
N MET A 237 27.56 1.67 -10.33
CA MET A 237 26.95 0.88 -11.40
C MET A 237 27.35 1.38 -12.80
N LYS A 238 27.34 2.71 -12.99
CA LYS A 238 27.85 3.34 -14.23
C LYS A 238 29.33 3.04 -14.47
N ALA A 239 30.15 3.15 -13.43
CA ALA A 239 31.59 2.87 -13.54
C ALA A 239 31.90 1.39 -13.85
N GLU A 240 31.04 0.48 -13.42
CA GLU A 240 31.09 -0.96 -13.75
C GLU A 240 30.52 -1.29 -15.14
N GLY A 241 29.94 -0.29 -15.81
CA GLY A 241 29.51 -0.36 -17.21
C GLY A 241 28.05 -0.79 -17.38
N ALA A 242 27.16 -0.46 -16.45
CA ALA A 242 25.72 -0.59 -16.69
C ALA A 242 25.30 0.30 -17.88
N ASP A 243 24.59 -0.30 -18.84
CA ASP A 243 24.02 0.39 -20.01
C ASP A 243 22.64 0.98 -19.71
N VAL A 244 21.87 0.29 -18.86
CA VAL A 244 20.55 0.69 -18.38
C VAL A 244 20.51 0.50 -16.88
N ILE A 245 20.06 1.50 -16.13
CA ILE A 245 19.86 1.40 -14.67
C ILE A 245 18.37 1.46 -14.34
N VAL A 246 17.88 0.37 -13.77
CA VAL A 246 16.51 0.22 -13.26
C VAL A 246 16.55 0.36 -11.74
N ALA A 247 15.95 1.44 -11.23
CA ALA A 247 15.68 1.59 -9.81
C ALA A 247 14.35 0.92 -9.48
N ILE A 248 14.34 0.12 -8.42
CA ILE A 248 13.20 -0.67 -7.95
C ILE A 248 12.88 -0.22 -6.52
N PRO A 249 12.33 0.99 -6.29
CA PRO A 249 12.03 1.45 -4.95
C PRO A 249 10.65 0.97 -4.50
N HIS A 250 10.60 0.32 -3.34
CA HIS A 250 9.32 0.08 -2.67
C HIS A 250 8.86 1.38 -2.00
N SER A 251 8.31 2.28 -2.81
CA SER A 251 8.04 3.67 -2.43
C SER A 251 7.01 4.26 -3.38
N GLY A 252 6.08 5.08 -2.89
CA GLY A 252 5.12 5.79 -3.74
C GLY A 252 5.74 6.99 -4.47
N VAL A 253 4.89 7.74 -5.18
CA VAL A 253 5.33 8.83 -6.07
C VAL A 253 6.05 9.95 -5.32
N GLY A 254 5.51 10.44 -4.21
CA GLY A 254 6.08 11.56 -3.47
C GLY A 254 5.67 12.94 -3.98
N THR A 255 6.41 13.97 -3.55
CA THR A 255 6.14 15.38 -3.88
C THR A 255 7.38 16.12 -4.41
N PRO A 256 7.22 17.04 -5.37
CA PRO A 256 8.31 17.92 -5.81
C PRO A 256 8.74 18.96 -4.76
N SER A 257 7.96 19.15 -3.69
CA SER A 257 8.15 20.26 -2.75
C SER A 257 9.38 20.13 -1.85
N ASN A 258 9.85 18.91 -1.59
CA ASN A 258 11.05 18.67 -0.78
C ASN A 258 11.76 17.34 -1.15
N PRO A 259 12.39 17.24 -2.33
CA PRO A 259 12.93 15.98 -2.85
C PRO A 259 14.18 15.46 -2.11
N ILE A 260 14.61 16.14 -1.05
CA ILE A 260 15.83 15.83 -0.30
C ILE A 260 15.55 15.32 1.12
N ASP A 261 14.29 15.05 1.46
CA ASP A 261 13.98 14.45 2.76
C ASP A 261 14.50 13.01 2.78
N VAL A 262 15.54 12.79 3.58
CA VAL A 262 16.18 11.47 3.74
C VAL A 262 15.27 10.45 4.39
N ASN A 263 14.20 10.90 5.05
CA ASN A 263 13.20 10.04 5.66
C ASN A 263 11.91 9.98 4.82
N ASP A 264 11.89 10.43 3.56
CA ASP A 264 10.66 10.35 2.77
C ASP A 264 10.30 8.88 2.49
N GLU A 265 9.06 8.53 2.83
CA GLU A 265 8.44 7.23 2.53
C GLU A 265 8.21 7.09 1.02
N ASN A 266 7.82 8.21 0.38
CA ASN A 266 7.39 8.28 -1.01
C ASN A 266 8.38 9.13 -1.81
N ALA A 267 9.45 8.50 -2.31
CA ALA A 267 10.63 9.17 -2.85
C ALA A 267 10.83 8.97 -4.36
N THR A 268 9.88 8.35 -5.08
CA THR A 268 10.04 8.05 -6.53
C THR A 268 10.26 9.31 -7.38
N TYR A 269 9.55 10.40 -7.08
CA TYR A 269 9.76 11.69 -7.75
C TYR A 269 11.20 12.18 -7.55
N ALA A 270 11.70 12.14 -6.32
CA ALA A 270 13.06 12.54 -6.00
C ALA A 270 14.11 11.63 -6.67
N LEU A 271 13.88 10.32 -6.69
CA LEU A 271 14.73 9.36 -7.39
C LEU A 271 14.85 9.65 -8.89
N SER A 272 13.78 10.11 -9.54
CA SER A 272 13.83 10.47 -10.97
C SER A 272 14.77 11.66 -11.28
N LEU A 273 15.22 12.40 -10.26
CA LEU A 273 16.21 13.47 -10.39
C LEU A 273 17.66 12.97 -10.25
N VAL A 274 17.88 11.73 -9.81
CA VAL A 274 19.23 11.16 -9.62
C VAL A 274 19.83 10.82 -10.98
N GLU A 275 20.96 11.45 -11.29
CA GLU A 275 21.60 11.30 -12.60
C GLU A 275 22.05 9.86 -12.87
N GLY A 276 21.43 9.23 -13.87
CA GLY A 276 21.79 7.89 -14.32
C GLY A 276 20.78 6.81 -14.07
N ILE A 277 19.68 7.12 -13.39
CA ILE A 277 18.51 6.24 -13.36
C ILE A 277 17.75 6.43 -14.68
N ASP A 278 17.49 5.33 -15.37
CA ASP A 278 16.80 5.33 -16.66
C ASP A 278 15.33 4.92 -16.55
N VAL A 279 15.06 4.02 -15.60
CA VAL A 279 13.74 3.44 -15.33
C VAL A 279 13.51 3.34 -13.83
N ILE A 280 12.27 3.60 -13.41
CA ILE A 280 11.80 3.38 -12.04
C ILE A 280 10.57 2.45 -12.07
N THR A 281 10.69 1.27 -11.47
CA THR A 281 9.59 0.30 -11.27
C THR A 281 9.24 0.31 -9.79
N PHE A 282 8.11 0.96 -9.41
CA PHE A 282 7.81 1.33 -8.04
C PHE A 282 6.43 0.85 -7.54
N GLY A 283 6.15 1.02 -6.24
CA GLY A 283 5.08 0.31 -5.51
C GLY A 283 4.62 1.05 -4.25
N HIS A 284 4.29 0.30 -3.19
CA HIS A 284 3.99 0.76 -1.82
C HIS A 284 2.64 1.49 -1.64
N SER A 285 2.34 2.45 -2.50
CA SER A 285 1.15 3.29 -2.36
C SER A 285 -0.14 2.65 -2.92
N HIS A 286 0.00 1.47 -3.54
CA HIS A 286 -1.08 0.69 -4.18
C HIS A 286 -1.84 1.43 -5.29
N SER A 287 -1.26 2.47 -5.89
CA SER A 287 -1.91 3.22 -6.96
C SER A 287 -1.43 2.69 -8.32
N VAL A 288 -2.09 3.10 -9.40
CA VAL A 288 -1.65 2.76 -10.76
C VAL A 288 -1.00 3.98 -11.39
N PHE A 289 0.26 3.87 -11.82
CA PHE A 289 0.95 4.92 -12.56
C PHE A 289 1.50 4.37 -13.89
N PRO A 290 1.37 5.11 -15.00
CA PRO A 290 0.63 6.36 -15.17
C PRO A 290 -0.90 6.16 -15.12
N SER A 291 -1.64 7.14 -14.60
CA SER A 291 -3.11 7.20 -14.63
C SER A 291 -3.63 8.62 -14.40
N ALA A 292 -4.93 8.84 -14.62
CA ALA A 292 -5.58 10.14 -14.43
C ALA A 292 -5.46 10.68 -13.00
N THR A 293 -5.27 9.80 -12.00
CA THR A 293 -5.03 10.18 -10.59
C THR A 293 -3.82 11.10 -10.42
N PHE A 294 -2.87 11.07 -11.37
CA PHE A 294 -1.64 11.86 -11.31
C PHE A 294 -1.64 13.05 -12.28
N GLU A 295 -2.81 13.45 -12.80
CA GLU A 295 -2.93 14.68 -13.58
C GLU A 295 -2.47 15.91 -12.76
N GLY A 296 -1.62 16.74 -13.37
CA GLY A 296 -1.05 17.91 -12.71
C GLY A 296 0.22 17.65 -11.89
N LEU A 297 0.71 16.40 -11.81
CA LEU A 297 2.03 16.11 -11.26
C LEU A 297 3.10 16.84 -12.11
N GLU A 298 3.91 17.67 -11.44
CA GLU A 298 4.92 18.48 -12.11
C GLU A 298 5.92 17.61 -12.87
N ASN A 299 6.24 17.96 -14.12
CA ASN A 299 7.18 17.21 -14.98
C ASN A 299 6.84 15.73 -15.20
N ALA A 300 5.58 15.32 -14.97
CA ALA A 300 5.09 14.02 -15.40
C ALA A 300 4.47 14.10 -16.80
N ASP A 301 4.82 13.15 -17.66
CA ASP A 301 4.15 12.91 -18.94
C ASP A 301 3.39 11.59 -18.80
N LEU A 302 2.07 11.67 -18.60
CA LEU A 302 1.22 10.50 -18.38
C LEU A 302 0.97 9.71 -19.68
N GLU A 303 1.12 10.32 -20.85
CA GLU A 303 0.99 9.63 -22.14
C GLU A 303 2.22 8.77 -22.40
N LYS A 304 3.42 9.29 -22.09
CA LYS A 304 4.66 8.52 -22.13
C LYS A 304 4.91 7.67 -20.88
N GLY A 305 4.25 7.93 -19.76
CA GLY A 305 4.56 7.27 -18.49
C GLY A 305 5.95 7.64 -17.97
N THR A 306 6.26 8.94 -17.89
CA THR A 306 7.55 9.41 -17.38
C THR A 306 7.39 10.43 -16.26
N ILE A 307 8.37 10.48 -15.36
CA ILE A 307 8.54 11.53 -14.33
C ILE A 307 9.93 12.13 -14.53
N ASN A 308 10.02 13.44 -14.72
CA ASN A 308 11.27 14.14 -15.06
C ASN A 308 12.02 13.52 -16.26
N GLY A 309 11.27 12.93 -17.20
CA GLY A 309 11.82 12.25 -18.38
C GLY A 309 12.39 10.85 -18.11
N VAL A 310 12.32 10.32 -16.88
CA VAL A 310 12.64 8.92 -16.54
C VAL A 310 11.37 8.08 -16.69
N ALA A 311 11.46 6.91 -17.33
CA ALA A 311 10.30 6.02 -17.45
C ALA A 311 9.92 5.48 -16.06
N ALA A 312 8.65 5.57 -15.69
CA ALA A 312 8.19 5.17 -14.37
C ALA A 312 6.87 4.41 -14.45
N VAL A 313 6.72 3.33 -13.69
CA VAL A 313 5.47 2.54 -13.65
C VAL A 313 5.22 2.00 -12.25
N MET A 314 3.94 1.94 -11.88
CA MET A 314 3.47 1.32 -10.65
C MET A 314 2.21 0.51 -10.96
N PRO A 315 2.20 -0.81 -10.73
CA PRO A 315 1.16 -1.70 -11.24
C PRO A 315 -0.05 -1.87 -10.31
N GLY A 316 -0.27 -1.02 -9.32
CA GLY A 316 -1.36 -1.21 -8.37
C GLY A 316 -1.00 -2.19 -7.25
N ARG A 317 -1.80 -3.24 -7.06
CA ARG A 317 -1.64 -4.21 -5.95
C ARG A 317 -2.28 -5.55 -6.27
N TRP A 318 -1.96 -6.58 -5.50
CA TRP A 318 -2.64 -7.88 -5.50
C TRP A 318 -2.61 -8.63 -6.85
N GLY A 319 -1.72 -8.19 -7.75
CA GLY A 319 -1.66 -8.66 -9.13
C GLY A 319 -2.83 -8.19 -9.99
N ASP A 320 -3.43 -7.03 -9.71
CA ASP A 320 -4.52 -6.43 -10.49
C ASP A 320 -4.06 -5.81 -11.83
N ASN A 321 -2.82 -5.36 -11.91
CA ASN A 321 -2.18 -4.93 -13.15
C ASN A 321 -0.75 -5.48 -13.29
N LEU A 322 -0.22 -5.35 -14.49
CA LEU A 322 1.18 -5.57 -14.84
C LEU A 322 1.82 -4.25 -15.28
N GLY A 323 2.97 -3.90 -14.69
CA GLY A 323 3.77 -2.76 -15.11
C GLY A 323 4.55 -3.11 -16.38
N ILE A 324 4.59 -2.20 -17.35
CA ILE A 324 5.26 -2.40 -18.64
C ILE A 324 6.05 -1.14 -18.97
N VAL A 325 7.37 -1.25 -19.08
CA VAL A 325 8.25 -0.22 -19.62
C VAL A 325 8.86 -0.73 -20.91
N ASP A 326 8.74 0.05 -21.98
CA ASP A 326 9.37 -0.21 -23.27
C ASP A 326 10.48 0.81 -23.50
N LEU A 327 11.71 0.33 -23.68
CA LEU A 327 12.89 1.11 -24.02
C LEU A 327 13.33 0.82 -25.45
N LYS A 328 13.77 1.87 -26.14
CA LYS A 328 14.49 1.75 -27.40
C LYS A 328 15.93 2.18 -27.23
N LEU A 329 16.84 1.23 -27.38
CA LEU A 329 18.29 1.43 -27.27
C LEU A 329 18.90 1.55 -28.67
N GLU A 330 19.91 2.39 -28.81
CA GLU A 330 20.71 2.55 -30.01
C GLU A 330 22.20 2.48 -29.67
N MET A 331 22.94 1.68 -30.43
CA MET A 331 24.40 1.62 -30.32
C MET A 331 25.02 2.89 -30.90
N GLN A 332 25.62 3.72 -30.04
CA GLN A 332 26.30 4.95 -30.40
C GLN A 332 27.72 4.95 -29.81
N ASP A 333 28.73 5.11 -30.67
CA ASP A 333 30.15 5.16 -30.28
C ASP A 333 30.59 4.00 -29.36
N GLY A 334 29.99 2.81 -29.54
CA GLY A 334 30.29 1.61 -28.77
C GLY A 334 29.54 1.48 -27.44
N ASN A 335 28.58 2.35 -27.15
CA ASN A 335 27.72 2.29 -25.96
C ASN A 335 26.24 2.21 -26.36
N TRP A 336 25.43 1.57 -25.54
CA TRP A 336 23.98 1.63 -25.69
C TRP A 336 23.45 2.96 -25.13
N VAL A 337 22.63 3.64 -25.93
CA VAL A 337 21.97 4.89 -25.55
C VAL A 337 20.47 4.71 -25.69
N ILE A 338 19.71 5.06 -24.65
CA ILE A 338 18.24 5.07 -24.71
C ILE A 338 17.78 6.27 -25.54
N ILE A 339 17.15 6.00 -26.68
CA ILE A 339 16.65 7.02 -27.61
C ILE A 339 15.14 7.23 -27.51
N ASP A 340 14.39 6.28 -26.95
CA ASP A 340 12.97 6.43 -26.64
C ASP A 340 12.58 5.55 -25.44
N ARG A 341 11.52 5.95 -24.75
CA ARG A 341 11.01 5.26 -23.57
C ARG A 341 9.52 5.53 -23.39
N THR A 342 8.78 4.49 -23.02
CA THR A 342 7.39 4.60 -22.60
C THR A 342 7.09 3.67 -21.44
N ALA A 343 6.12 4.01 -20.61
CA ALA A 343 5.64 3.16 -19.53
C ALA A 343 4.11 3.17 -19.43
N LYS A 344 3.53 2.04 -19.04
CA LYS A 344 2.09 1.88 -18.82
C LYS A 344 1.80 0.72 -17.87
N ALA A 345 0.65 0.74 -17.23
CA ALA A 345 0.10 -0.41 -16.52
C ALA A 345 -0.99 -1.09 -17.37
N ALA A 346 -1.07 -2.42 -17.31
CA ALA A 346 -2.08 -3.21 -18.02
C ALA A 346 -2.92 -4.04 -17.03
N PRO A 347 -4.24 -3.85 -16.96
CA PRO A 347 -5.10 -4.60 -16.04
C PRO A 347 -5.31 -6.05 -16.46
N ILE A 348 -5.59 -6.92 -15.48
CA ILE A 348 -6.12 -8.27 -15.72
C ILE A 348 -7.66 -8.31 -15.78
N TYR A 349 -8.32 -7.25 -15.32
CA TYR A 349 -9.76 -7.15 -15.21
C TYR A 349 -10.22 -5.71 -15.50
N ASP A 350 -11.27 -5.55 -16.31
CA ASP A 350 -11.93 -4.26 -16.56
C ASP A 350 -13.44 -4.44 -16.59
N LYS A 351 -14.11 -4.01 -15.52
CA LYS A 351 -15.57 -4.10 -15.39
C LYS A 351 -16.36 -3.40 -16.51
N ASN A 352 -15.73 -2.47 -17.25
CA ASN A 352 -16.37 -1.70 -18.30
C ASN A 352 -16.16 -2.30 -19.70
N ALA A 353 -15.31 -3.32 -19.82
CA ALA A 353 -15.08 -4.02 -21.07
C ALA A 353 -16.25 -4.97 -21.41
N ASP A 354 -16.42 -5.28 -22.70
CA ASP A 354 -17.42 -6.27 -23.16
C ASP A 354 -17.18 -7.66 -22.51
N GLU A 355 -15.91 -8.01 -22.31
CA GLU A 355 -15.46 -9.18 -21.54
C GLU A 355 -14.60 -8.70 -20.37
N PRO A 356 -15.14 -8.62 -19.14
CA PRO A 356 -14.41 -8.03 -18.01
C PRO A 356 -13.15 -8.78 -17.60
N GLU A 357 -13.12 -10.09 -17.82
CA GLU A 357 -11.96 -10.94 -17.55
C GLU A 357 -10.97 -10.88 -18.72
N LEU A 358 -10.02 -9.94 -18.68
CA LEU A 358 -9.13 -9.64 -19.82
C LEU A 358 -8.11 -10.74 -20.13
N VAL A 359 -7.78 -11.56 -19.11
CA VAL A 359 -6.86 -12.69 -19.24
C VAL A 359 -7.38 -13.89 -18.44
N SER A 360 -7.11 -15.10 -18.91
CA SER A 360 -7.38 -16.34 -18.16
C SER A 360 -6.27 -16.61 -17.13
N ALA A 361 -6.60 -17.28 -16.02
CA ALA A 361 -5.59 -17.75 -15.07
C ALA A 361 -4.62 -18.79 -15.68
N ASP A 362 -3.36 -18.72 -15.27
CA ASP A 362 -2.31 -19.68 -15.57
C ASP A 362 -2.41 -20.89 -14.64
N ASN A 363 -2.72 -22.06 -15.22
CA ASN A 363 -2.85 -23.29 -14.44
C ASN A 363 -1.51 -23.74 -13.81
N GLY A 364 -0.36 -23.38 -14.40
CA GLY A 364 0.94 -23.71 -13.83
C GLY A 364 1.17 -23.02 -12.48
N ILE A 365 0.70 -21.78 -12.33
CA ILE A 365 0.73 -21.07 -11.04
C ILE A 365 -0.18 -21.75 -10.03
N ARG A 366 -1.43 -22.03 -10.42
CA ARG A 366 -2.41 -22.69 -9.52
C ARG A 366 -1.92 -24.06 -9.05
N ASP A 367 -1.37 -24.85 -9.96
CA ASP A 367 -0.82 -26.18 -9.66
C ASP A 367 0.38 -26.08 -8.72
N ALA A 368 1.25 -25.07 -8.90
CA ALA A 368 2.44 -24.87 -8.09
C ALA A 368 2.14 -24.56 -6.61
N VAL A 369 0.97 -23.98 -6.31
CA VAL A 369 0.56 -23.59 -4.95
C VAL A 369 -0.70 -24.31 -4.46
N ALA A 370 -1.11 -25.41 -5.12
CA ALA A 370 -2.37 -26.09 -4.81
C ALA A 370 -2.43 -26.61 -3.35
N ILE A 371 -1.29 -27.06 -2.80
CA ILE A 371 -1.20 -27.53 -1.42
C ILE A 371 -1.42 -26.37 -0.45
N GLU A 372 -0.74 -25.24 -0.68
CA GLU A 372 -0.83 -24.05 0.14
C GLU A 372 -2.21 -23.39 0.02
N HIS A 373 -2.82 -23.42 -1.18
CA HIS A 373 -4.20 -22.99 -1.38
C HIS A 373 -5.15 -23.80 -0.49
N GLN A 374 -5.05 -25.13 -0.51
CA GLN A 374 -5.88 -25.98 0.35
C GLN A 374 -5.57 -25.80 1.85
N GLY A 375 -4.31 -25.63 2.22
CA GLY A 375 -3.89 -25.33 3.59
C GLY A 375 -4.48 -24.02 4.09
N THR A 376 -4.45 -22.98 3.24
CA THR A 376 -5.06 -21.68 3.51
C THR A 376 -6.57 -21.80 3.69
N LEU A 377 -7.27 -22.54 2.82
CA LEU A 377 -8.71 -22.79 2.96
C LEU A 377 -9.03 -23.47 4.31
N ASN A 378 -8.21 -24.44 4.72
CA ASN A 378 -8.39 -25.10 6.00
C ASN A 378 -8.16 -24.14 7.18
N TYR A 379 -7.12 -23.31 7.08
CA TYR A 379 -6.76 -22.30 8.07
C TYR A 379 -7.88 -21.27 8.28
N VAL A 380 -8.36 -20.63 7.20
CA VAL A 380 -9.38 -19.57 7.31
C VAL A 380 -10.77 -20.08 7.70
N ASN A 381 -11.04 -21.37 7.47
CA ASN A 381 -12.29 -22.03 7.88
C ASN A 381 -12.20 -22.71 9.25
N GLN A 382 -11.11 -22.53 10.01
CA GLN A 382 -11.06 -22.99 11.40
C GLN A 382 -12.17 -22.31 12.21
N PRO A 383 -13.03 -23.07 12.92
CA PRO A 383 -14.09 -22.51 13.72
C PRO A 383 -13.50 -21.73 14.89
N ILE A 384 -14.02 -20.53 15.13
CA ILE A 384 -13.59 -19.66 16.24
C ILE A 384 -14.74 -19.34 17.20
N GLY A 385 -15.99 -19.69 16.90
CA GLY A 385 -17.10 -19.50 17.82
C GLY A 385 -18.41 -19.15 17.12
N LYS A 386 -19.28 -18.41 17.79
CA LYS A 386 -20.58 -17.96 17.25
C LYS A 386 -20.90 -16.53 17.68
N ALA A 387 -21.54 -15.75 16.83
CA ALA A 387 -22.07 -14.42 17.18
C ALA A 387 -23.59 -14.40 17.28
N SER A 388 -24.12 -13.61 18.21
CA SER A 388 -25.56 -13.42 18.43
C SER A 388 -26.24 -12.45 17.45
N ALA A 389 -25.46 -11.60 16.77
CA ALA A 389 -25.95 -10.55 15.87
C ALA A 389 -25.05 -10.34 14.65
N ASP A 390 -25.60 -9.71 13.61
CA ASP A 390 -24.88 -9.36 12.38
C ASP A 390 -23.87 -8.22 12.66
N MET A 391 -22.67 -8.33 12.10
CA MET A 391 -21.60 -7.33 12.20
C MET A 391 -21.28 -6.76 10.83
N TYR A 392 -21.96 -5.67 10.48
CA TYR A 392 -21.82 -4.99 9.19
C TYR A 392 -21.39 -3.53 9.37
N SER A 393 -20.40 -3.11 8.59
CA SER A 393 -19.81 -1.77 8.70
C SER A 393 -20.52 -0.68 7.88
N PHE A 394 -21.75 -0.91 7.42
CA PHE A 394 -22.48 0.04 6.56
C PHE A 394 -22.77 1.40 7.21
N LEU A 395 -22.81 1.42 8.55
CA LEU A 395 -23.16 2.58 9.37
C LEU A 395 -21.96 3.12 10.19
N THR A 396 -20.81 2.46 10.14
CA THR A 396 -19.64 2.71 11.02
C THR A 396 -19.07 4.13 10.94
N LEU A 397 -19.26 4.80 9.80
CA LEU A 397 -18.80 6.18 9.62
C LEU A 397 -19.79 7.21 10.16
N VAL A 398 -21.00 6.82 10.57
CA VAL A 398 -22.05 7.76 11.00
C VAL A 398 -22.71 7.41 12.33
N GLN A 399 -22.33 6.28 12.93
CA GLN A 399 -22.69 5.87 14.28
C GLN A 399 -21.76 4.74 14.74
N ASP A 400 -21.78 4.48 16.04
CA ASP A 400 -21.20 3.28 16.60
C ASP A 400 -21.87 2.01 16.05
N ASP A 401 -21.09 0.95 15.87
CA ASP A 401 -21.54 -0.26 15.19
C ASP A 401 -20.85 -1.56 15.66
N PRO A 402 -21.51 -2.73 15.46
CA PRO A 402 -21.02 -4.01 15.96
C PRO A 402 -19.66 -4.47 15.43
N SER A 403 -19.28 -4.03 14.21
CA SER A 403 -18.04 -4.49 13.57
C SER A 403 -16.80 -3.89 14.22
N VAL A 404 -16.89 -2.67 14.75
CA VAL A 404 -15.81 -2.02 15.52
C VAL A 404 -15.90 -2.40 17.00
N GLN A 405 -17.11 -2.49 17.57
CA GLN A 405 -17.32 -2.86 18.98
C GLN A 405 -16.60 -4.16 19.37
N ILE A 406 -16.80 -5.24 18.60
CA ILE A 406 -16.21 -6.54 18.93
C ILE A 406 -14.66 -6.52 18.92
N VAL A 407 -14.07 -5.67 18.06
CA VAL A 407 -12.62 -5.46 18.02
C VAL A 407 -12.17 -4.76 19.30
N SER A 408 -12.86 -3.68 19.68
CA SER A 408 -12.59 -2.96 20.91
C SER A 408 -12.69 -3.85 22.15
N ASP A 409 -13.74 -4.66 22.24
CA ASP A 409 -13.96 -5.59 23.35
C ASP A 409 -12.82 -6.60 23.47
N ALA A 410 -12.42 -7.21 22.34
CA ALA A 410 -11.31 -8.15 22.30
C ALA A 410 -9.98 -7.50 22.72
N GLN A 411 -9.71 -6.30 22.22
CA GLN A 411 -8.52 -5.53 22.55
C GLN A 411 -8.47 -5.20 24.06
N ILE A 412 -9.57 -4.69 24.62
CA ILE A 412 -9.69 -4.36 26.04
C ILE A 412 -9.52 -5.62 26.90
N ALA A 413 -10.20 -6.71 26.56
CA ALA A 413 -10.13 -7.98 27.29
C ALA A 413 -8.70 -8.52 27.32
N LYS A 414 -8.02 -8.53 26.15
CA LYS A 414 -6.65 -9.01 26.01
C LYS A 414 -5.67 -8.16 26.81
N VAL A 415 -5.79 -6.83 26.77
CA VAL A 415 -4.92 -5.93 27.55
C VAL A 415 -5.13 -6.13 29.04
N LYS A 416 -6.39 -6.12 29.52
CA LYS A 416 -6.72 -6.35 30.94
C LYS A 416 -6.14 -7.66 31.47
N ALA A 417 -6.15 -8.73 30.68
CA ALA A 417 -5.57 -10.02 31.05
C ALA A 417 -4.04 -10.00 31.19
N ASN A 418 -3.35 -9.03 30.59
CA ASN A 418 -1.88 -8.93 30.56
C ASN A 418 -1.32 -7.77 31.40
N LEU A 419 -2.18 -6.91 31.98
CA LEU A 419 -1.72 -5.79 32.81
C LEU A 419 -0.94 -6.27 34.03
N THR A 420 0.13 -5.54 34.34
CA THR A 420 0.88 -5.74 35.58
C THR A 420 0.11 -5.17 36.77
N ASP A 421 0.46 -5.61 37.99
CA ASP A 421 -0.13 -5.08 39.23
C ASP A 421 -0.02 -3.55 39.38
N ALA A 422 0.98 -2.93 38.75
CA ALA A 422 1.19 -1.48 38.80
C ALA A 422 0.26 -0.70 37.84
N LEU A 423 -0.35 -1.38 36.87
CA LEU A 423 -1.15 -0.77 35.81
C LEU A 423 -2.63 -1.13 35.89
N LYS A 424 -2.99 -2.18 36.65
CA LYS A 424 -4.36 -2.73 36.70
C LYS A 424 -5.46 -1.77 37.17
N ASP A 425 -5.08 -0.72 37.91
CA ASP A 425 -6.01 0.29 38.43
C ASP A 425 -6.19 1.48 37.47
N ILE A 426 -5.46 1.51 36.34
CA ILE A 426 -5.64 2.51 35.29
C ILE A 426 -6.71 1.99 34.31
N PRO A 427 -7.74 2.79 33.97
CA PRO A 427 -8.76 2.37 33.01
C PRO A 427 -8.17 2.00 31.65
N VAL A 428 -8.69 0.93 31.07
CA VAL A 428 -8.33 0.46 29.72
C VAL A 428 -9.42 0.87 28.74
N LEU A 429 -9.01 1.57 27.70
CA LEU A 429 -9.78 1.97 26.52
C LEU A 429 -9.28 1.20 25.30
N SER A 430 -10.03 1.25 24.21
CA SER A 430 -9.57 0.74 22.90
C SER A 430 -9.59 1.81 21.84
N ALA A 431 -8.59 1.85 20.97
CA ALA A 431 -8.63 2.62 19.73
C ALA A 431 -8.75 1.67 18.53
N ALA A 432 -9.89 1.71 17.85
CA ALA A 432 -10.21 0.85 16.72
C ALA A 432 -10.78 1.66 15.56
N ALA A 433 -10.39 1.31 14.33
CA ALA A 433 -10.86 1.96 13.11
C ALA A 433 -11.63 0.98 12.21
N PRO A 434 -12.61 1.46 11.43
CA PRO A 434 -13.28 0.65 10.43
C PRO A 434 -12.43 0.52 9.16
N PHE A 435 -11.61 -0.53 9.09
CA PHE A 435 -10.70 -0.76 7.96
C PHE A 435 -11.41 -1.05 6.64
N LYS A 436 -12.66 -1.54 6.69
CA LYS A 436 -13.50 -1.78 5.52
C LYS A 436 -14.81 -1.01 5.64
N ALA A 437 -14.80 0.22 5.17
CA ALA A 437 -15.97 1.09 5.16
C ALA A 437 -15.95 2.01 3.93
N GLY A 438 -15.90 1.43 2.73
CA GLY A 438 -15.84 2.21 1.49
C GLY A 438 -14.44 2.49 0.96
N GLY A 439 -13.43 1.73 1.41
CA GLY A 439 -12.07 1.77 0.88
C GLY A 439 -11.45 3.19 0.87
N ARG A 440 -10.94 3.61 -0.29
CA ARG A 440 -10.37 4.95 -0.48
C ARG A 440 -11.30 5.92 -1.22
N HIS A 441 -12.54 5.50 -1.54
CA HIS A 441 -13.47 6.25 -2.42
C HIS A 441 -12.77 6.79 -3.68
N SER A 442 -12.10 5.88 -4.41
CA SER A 442 -11.23 6.23 -5.54
C SER A 442 -11.46 5.32 -6.76
N THR A 443 -12.05 4.17 -6.52
CA THR A 443 -12.36 3.15 -7.52
C THR A 443 -13.71 2.55 -7.21
N THR A 444 -14.34 1.93 -8.19
CA THR A 444 -15.66 1.32 -7.94
C THR A 444 -15.59 0.03 -7.13
N ALA A 445 -14.40 -0.55 -6.97
CA ALA A 445 -14.20 -1.66 -6.04
C ALA A 445 -14.33 -1.20 -4.58
N ASP A 446 -14.07 0.09 -4.31
CA ASP A 446 -14.19 0.66 -2.97
C ASP A 446 -15.64 0.62 -2.47
N ALA A 447 -16.64 0.73 -3.35
CA ALA A 447 -18.07 0.65 -3.04
C ALA A 447 -18.50 -0.71 -2.44
N ASP A 448 -17.72 -1.76 -2.67
CA ASP A 448 -17.95 -3.11 -2.13
C ASP A 448 -17.02 -3.47 -0.95
N SER A 449 -16.22 -2.51 -0.49
CA SER A 449 -15.25 -2.69 0.58
C SER A 449 -15.87 -2.46 1.97
N TYR A 450 -16.74 -3.39 2.38
CA TYR A 450 -17.42 -3.39 3.69
C TYR A 450 -17.25 -4.74 4.40
N VAL A 451 -17.26 -4.71 5.74
CA VAL A 451 -17.35 -5.90 6.58
C VAL A 451 -18.77 -6.45 6.48
N GLN A 452 -18.90 -7.75 6.20
CA GLN A 452 -20.20 -8.40 6.09
C GLN A 452 -20.18 -9.76 6.80
N VAL A 453 -20.12 -9.75 8.13
CA VAL A 453 -20.11 -10.97 8.94
C VAL A 453 -21.49 -11.20 9.56
N PRO A 454 -22.30 -12.15 9.06
CA PRO A 454 -23.60 -12.45 9.64
C PRO A 454 -23.48 -13.14 11.00
N ALA A 455 -24.56 -13.06 11.78
CA ALA A 455 -24.73 -13.82 13.02
C ALA A 455 -24.61 -15.34 12.76
N GLY A 456 -24.31 -16.09 13.83
CA GLY A 456 -24.15 -17.54 13.79
C GLY A 456 -22.70 -17.99 13.82
N ASP A 457 -22.39 -19.12 13.18
CA ASP A 457 -21.07 -19.75 13.27
C ASP A 457 -19.98 -18.87 12.62
N LEU A 458 -18.90 -18.66 13.37
CA LEU A 458 -17.74 -17.87 12.96
C LEU A 458 -16.52 -18.75 12.74
N THR A 459 -15.74 -18.40 11.71
CA THR A 459 -14.42 -18.98 11.44
C THR A 459 -13.35 -17.89 11.42
N TYR A 460 -12.07 -18.28 11.37
CA TYR A 460 -10.95 -17.33 11.38
C TYR A 460 -11.06 -16.25 10.29
N LYS A 461 -11.62 -16.57 9.12
CA LYS A 461 -11.89 -15.59 8.05
C LYS A 461 -12.80 -14.45 8.49
N ASN A 462 -13.73 -14.68 9.42
CA ASN A 462 -14.61 -13.64 9.93
C ASN A 462 -13.84 -12.65 10.81
N ALA A 463 -12.95 -13.16 11.70
CA ALA A 463 -12.04 -12.28 12.45
C ALA A 463 -11.11 -11.50 11.50
N ALA A 464 -10.70 -12.12 10.41
CA ALA A 464 -9.85 -11.50 9.40
C ALA A 464 -10.57 -10.45 8.54
N ASP A 465 -11.88 -10.60 8.32
CA ASP A 465 -12.73 -9.60 7.67
C ASP A 465 -13.02 -8.40 8.59
N LEU A 466 -13.22 -8.65 9.89
CA LEU A 466 -13.39 -7.63 10.93
C LEU A 466 -12.11 -6.82 11.16
N TYR A 467 -10.93 -7.46 11.15
CA TYR A 467 -9.63 -6.82 11.28
C TYR A 467 -8.71 -7.21 10.12
N LEU A 468 -8.65 -6.34 9.11
CA LEU A 468 -7.99 -6.58 7.82
C LEU A 468 -6.47 -6.71 7.92
N TYR A 469 -5.82 -5.98 8.83
CA TYR A 469 -4.36 -5.93 8.93
C TYR A 469 -3.85 -6.83 10.06
N PRO A 470 -2.84 -7.69 9.87
CA PRO A 470 -2.30 -8.52 10.95
C PRO A 470 -1.34 -7.74 11.86
N ASN A 471 -1.68 -6.49 12.18
CA ASN A 471 -0.88 -5.66 13.09
C ASN A 471 -0.85 -6.26 14.49
N THR A 472 0.33 -6.25 15.12
CA THR A 472 0.50 -6.66 16.52
C THR A 472 -0.17 -5.67 17.45
N MET A 473 -0.69 -6.19 18.57
CA MET A 473 -1.28 -5.36 19.61
C MET A 473 -0.19 -4.61 20.37
N VAL A 474 -0.38 -3.31 20.52
CA VAL A 474 0.51 -2.45 21.31
C VAL A 474 -0.34 -1.62 22.26
N VAL A 475 0.21 -1.35 23.44
CA VAL A 475 -0.49 -0.66 24.51
C VAL A 475 0.25 0.63 24.84
N VAL A 476 -0.47 1.74 24.82
CA VAL A 476 0.05 3.06 25.19
C VAL A 476 -0.59 3.56 26.47
N LYS A 477 0.14 4.37 27.24
CA LYS A 477 -0.39 5.06 28.42
C LYS A 477 -0.47 6.56 28.14
N VAL A 478 -1.66 7.13 28.26
CA VAL A 478 -1.96 8.50 27.85
C VAL A 478 -2.74 9.24 28.93
N THR A 479 -2.84 10.56 28.80
CA THR A 479 -3.73 11.43 29.59
C THR A 479 -5.06 11.63 28.87
N GLY A 480 -6.13 11.98 29.59
CA GLY A 480 -7.41 12.30 28.97
C GLY A 480 -7.35 13.49 28.01
N ALA A 481 -6.42 14.42 28.19
CA ALA A 481 -6.16 15.48 27.21
C ALA A 481 -5.66 14.90 25.87
N GLU A 482 -4.77 13.90 25.91
CA GLU A 482 -4.28 13.20 24.72
C GLU A 482 -5.37 12.31 24.10
N VAL A 483 -6.22 11.67 24.91
CA VAL A 483 -7.43 10.97 24.41
C VAL A 483 -8.30 11.93 23.60
N LYS A 484 -8.55 13.14 24.13
CA LYS A 484 -9.34 14.15 23.44
C LYS A 484 -8.69 14.55 22.12
N ASP A 485 -7.39 14.87 22.12
CA ASP A 485 -6.70 15.29 20.90
C ASP A 485 -6.56 14.17 19.86
N TRP A 486 -6.50 12.90 20.28
CA TRP A 486 -6.61 11.74 19.38
C TRP A 486 -7.97 11.74 18.69
N LEU A 487 -9.07 11.82 19.45
CA LEU A 487 -10.43 11.88 18.91
C LEU A 487 -10.66 13.10 18.02
N GLU A 488 -10.11 14.27 18.37
CA GLU A 488 -10.16 15.47 17.52
C GLU A 488 -9.43 15.25 16.19
N CYS A 489 -8.31 14.51 16.17
CA CYS A 489 -7.70 14.14 14.91
C CYS A 489 -8.59 13.17 14.12
N SER A 490 -9.13 12.12 14.75
CA SER A 490 -10.07 11.18 14.09
C SER A 490 -11.27 11.90 13.49
N ALA A 491 -11.80 12.93 14.16
CA ALA A 491 -12.96 13.71 13.71
C ALA A 491 -12.72 14.50 12.39
N ASN A 492 -11.50 14.52 11.85
CA ASN A 492 -11.22 14.98 10.49
C ASN A 492 -11.84 14.14 9.38
N GLN A 493 -12.33 12.95 9.72
CA GLN A 493 -13.17 12.16 8.84
C GLN A 493 -14.42 12.91 8.35
N PHE A 494 -14.83 13.98 9.04
CA PHE A 494 -16.04 14.72 8.72
C PHE A 494 -15.78 16.11 8.12
N ASN A 495 -16.55 16.47 7.10
CA ASN A 495 -16.63 17.85 6.62
C ASN A 495 -17.37 18.72 7.65
N GLN A 496 -17.08 20.03 7.64
CA GLN A 496 -17.85 20.98 8.44
C GLN A 496 -19.23 21.21 7.82
N ILE A 497 -20.28 21.06 8.64
CA ILE A 497 -21.67 21.27 8.25
C ILE A 497 -22.12 22.69 8.63
N SER A 498 -22.59 23.44 7.64
CA SER A 498 -23.27 24.71 7.82
C SER A 498 -24.72 24.49 8.27
N ALA A 499 -25.01 24.85 9.52
CA ALA A 499 -26.38 24.83 10.08
C ALA A 499 -27.35 25.84 9.42
N THR A 500 -26.86 26.69 8.51
CA THR A 500 -27.62 27.72 7.81
C THR A 500 -27.80 27.46 6.32
N SER A 501 -27.20 26.38 5.79
CA SER A 501 -27.26 26.05 4.37
C SER A 501 -28.37 25.05 4.08
N THR A 502 -29.13 25.29 3.01
CA THR A 502 -30.06 24.31 2.41
C THR A 502 -29.42 23.54 1.25
N GLU A 503 -28.20 23.89 0.86
CA GLU A 503 -27.48 23.19 -0.19
C GLU A 503 -27.00 21.81 0.28
N PRO A 504 -26.72 20.87 -0.64
CA PRO A 504 -26.15 19.58 -0.32
C PRO A 504 -24.82 19.69 0.44
N GLN A 505 -24.68 18.91 1.51
CA GLN A 505 -23.48 18.87 2.35
C GLN A 505 -23.08 17.41 2.61
N TYR A 506 -22.01 16.94 1.99
CA TYR A 506 -21.48 15.61 2.23
C TYR A 506 -20.75 15.57 3.56
N LEU A 507 -21.13 14.63 4.43
CA LEU A 507 -20.62 14.49 5.79
C LEU A 507 -19.20 13.93 5.79
N ILE A 508 -18.90 12.98 4.91
CA ILE A 508 -17.62 12.26 4.91
C ILE A 508 -16.59 13.03 4.06
N ASN A 509 -15.41 13.25 4.64
CA ASN A 509 -14.26 13.83 3.96
C ASN A 509 -13.43 12.74 3.29
N TRP A 510 -13.73 12.43 2.04
CA TRP A 510 -12.98 11.46 1.23
C TRP A 510 -11.68 12.05 0.66
N ASP A 511 -11.60 13.37 0.51
CA ASP A 511 -10.48 14.06 -0.15
C ASP A 511 -9.17 13.89 0.63
N THR A 512 -9.20 14.17 1.93
CA THR A 512 -7.99 14.26 2.75
C THR A 512 -7.96 13.27 3.90
N HIS A 513 -8.99 12.44 4.06
CA HIS A 513 -9.04 11.46 5.14
C HIS A 513 -9.24 10.04 4.62
N ARG A 514 -8.75 9.07 5.38
CA ARG A 514 -8.85 7.64 5.07
C ARG A 514 -9.52 6.93 6.24
N THR A 515 -10.42 6.00 5.99
CA THR A 515 -11.23 5.38 7.06
C THR A 515 -10.39 4.63 8.08
N TYR A 516 -9.26 4.05 7.67
CA TYR A 516 -8.30 3.45 8.59
C TYR A 516 -7.61 4.46 9.53
N ASN A 517 -7.80 5.78 9.35
CA ASN A 517 -7.38 6.84 10.26
C ASN A 517 -8.52 7.37 11.16
N PHE A 518 -9.74 6.85 11.00
CA PHE A 518 -10.88 7.21 11.85
C PHE A 518 -10.95 6.25 13.04
N ASP A 519 -10.23 6.55 14.12
CA ASP A 519 -10.34 5.76 15.35
C ASP A 519 -11.56 6.19 16.16
N VAL A 520 -12.38 5.20 16.51
CA VAL A 520 -13.32 5.24 17.63
C VAL A 520 -12.56 4.85 18.90
N ILE A 521 -12.78 5.59 19.99
CA ILE A 521 -12.21 5.23 21.30
C ILE A 521 -13.30 4.67 22.22
N ASP A 522 -13.26 3.35 22.41
CA ASP A 522 -14.17 2.61 23.28
C ASP A 522 -13.79 2.73 24.76
N GLY A 523 -14.79 2.71 25.65
CA GLY A 523 -14.64 2.90 27.09
C GLY A 523 -14.83 4.33 27.59
N VAL A 524 -14.99 5.31 26.69
CA VAL A 524 -15.39 6.70 26.98
C VAL A 524 -16.59 7.08 26.14
N THR A 525 -17.45 7.97 26.64
CA THR A 525 -18.58 8.49 25.87
C THR A 525 -18.29 9.90 25.36
N TYR A 526 -18.67 10.23 24.13
CA TYR A 526 -18.46 11.57 23.57
C TYR A 526 -19.43 11.91 22.44
N LYS A 527 -19.43 13.19 22.02
CA LYS A 527 -20.13 13.63 20.81
C LYS A 527 -19.21 14.39 19.87
N ILE A 528 -19.55 14.34 18.58
CA ILE A 528 -18.85 15.07 17.52
C ILE A 528 -19.74 16.21 17.01
N ASP A 529 -19.31 17.46 17.21
CA ASP A 529 -19.95 18.65 16.65
C ASP A 529 -19.40 18.97 15.26
N VAL A 530 -20.04 18.43 14.24
CA VAL A 530 -19.65 18.66 12.83
C VAL A 530 -19.95 20.09 12.36
N THR A 531 -20.60 20.94 13.17
CA THR A 531 -20.77 22.36 12.82
C THR A 531 -19.54 23.21 13.13
N GLN A 532 -18.61 22.69 13.96
CA GLN A 532 -17.36 23.37 14.28
C GLN A 532 -16.27 23.12 13.21
N PRO A 533 -15.34 24.08 13.03
CA PRO A 533 -14.13 23.83 12.26
C PRO A 533 -13.34 22.67 12.88
N THR A 534 -12.49 22.03 12.08
CA THR A 534 -11.60 20.99 12.59
C THR A 534 -10.37 21.58 13.31
N LYS A 535 -9.88 20.89 14.33
CA LYS A 535 -8.67 21.24 15.08
C LYS A 535 -7.39 20.86 14.34
N PHE A 536 -7.39 19.70 13.69
CA PHE A 536 -6.22 19.13 13.02
C PHE A 536 -6.47 18.94 11.52
N ASP A 537 -5.46 18.70 10.70
CA ASP A 537 -5.62 18.21 9.33
C ASP A 537 -5.63 16.67 9.25
N GLY A 538 -5.69 16.11 8.04
CA GLY A 538 -5.66 14.66 7.80
C GLY A 538 -4.37 13.96 8.25
N ASP A 539 -3.30 14.71 8.54
CA ASP A 539 -2.02 14.23 9.10
C ASP A 539 -1.90 14.49 10.60
N CYS A 540 -3.00 14.85 11.27
CA CYS A 540 -3.03 15.27 12.66
C CYS A 540 -2.17 16.50 12.98
N LYS A 541 -1.85 17.35 11.99
CA LYS A 541 -1.15 18.62 12.25
C LYS A 541 -2.15 19.68 12.66
N LEU A 542 -1.76 20.48 13.65
CA LEU A 542 -2.64 21.51 14.22
C LEU A 542 -2.98 22.59 13.18
N LEU A 543 -4.26 22.78 12.92
CA LEU A 543 -4.80 23.84 12.04
C LEU A 543 -5.36 25.01 12.85
N ASP A 544 -6.18 24.71 13.85
CA ASP A 544 -6.84 25.70 14.69
C ASP A 544 -6.86 25.21 16.15
N ALA A 545 -6.05 25.83 17.00
CA ALA A 545 -5.93 25.44 18.40
C ALA A 545 -7.20 25.68 19.23
N ASP A 546 -8.07 26.58 18.79
CA ASP A 546 -9.30 26.96 19.48
C ASP A 546 -10.51 26.12 19.01
N ALA A 547 -10.39 25.45 17.86
CA ALA A 547 -11.40 24.54 17.34
C ALA A 547 -11.49 23.25 18.18
N ASN A 548 -12.72 22.80 18.45
CA ASN A 548 -12.99 21.55 19.15
C ASN A 548 -14.29 20.96 18.60
N ARG A 549 -14.24 19.75 18.03
CA ARG A 549 -15.41 18.98 17.63
C ARG A 549 -15.82 17.98 18.68
N ILE A 550 -14.89 17.50 19.50
CA ILE A 550 -15.16 16.52 20.55
C ILE A 550 -15.70 17.24 21.77
N VAL A 551 -16.98 17.00 22.04
CA VAL A 551 -17.73 17.57 23.16
C VAL A 551 -18.36 16.46 24.01
N ASP A 552 -18.81 16.80 25.21
CA ASP A 552 -19.41 15.86 26.16
C ASP A 552 -18.54 14.61 26.45
N LEU A 553 -17.22 14.71 26.26
CA LEU A 553 -16.28 13.62 26.52
C LEU A 553 -16.26 13.29 28.01
N ALA A 554 -16.53 12.02 28.32
CA ALA A 554 -16.68 11.54 29.68
C ALA A 554 -16.20 10.09 29.85
N TYR A 555 -15.81 9.77 31.08
CA TYR A 555 -15.53 8.41 31.53
C TYR A 555 -16.38 8.10 32.76
N THR A 556 -16.95 6.90 32.84
CA THR A 556 -17.73 6.48 34.02
C THR A 556 -16.93 5.49 34.86
N GLU A 557 -16.62 5.86 36.10
CA GLU A 557 -15.91 5.04 37.07
C GLU A 557 -16.80 4.79 38.29
N ASP A 558 -17.14 3.53 38.58
CA ASP A 558 -18.02 3.16 39.70
C ASP A 558 -19.36 3.94 39.75
N GLY A 559 -19.90 4.28 38.56
CA GLY A 559 -21.12 5.07 38.40
C GLY A 559 -20.96 6.58 38.57
N ILE A 560 -19.73 7.07 38.72
CA ILE A 560 -19.39 8.49 38.77
C ILE A 560 -18.91 8.93 37.38
N LEU A 561 -19.56 9.95 36.83
CA LEU A 561 -19.19 10.55 35.56
C LEU A 561 -18.05 11.55 35.73
N ILE A 562 -16.92 11.29 35.08
CA ILE A 562 -15.71 12.12 35.10
C ILE A 562 -15.64 12.90 33.78
N THR A 563 -15.54 14.24 33.86
CA THR A 563 -15.57 15.16 32.71
C THR A 563 -14.60 16.34 32.90
N GLY A 564 -14.42 17.18 31.88
CA GLY A 564 -13.68 18.44 31.97
C GLY A 564 -12.22 18.27 32.41
N ASP A 565 -11.73 19.14 33.28
CA ASP A 565 -10.34 19.12 33.76
C ASP A 565 -10.00 17.82 34.51
N GLU A 566 -10.97 17.20 35.18
CA GLU A 566 -10.74 15.93 35.87
C GLU A 566 -10.49 14.80 34.86
N PHE A 567 -11.29 14.74 33.80
CA PHE A 567 -11.05 13.81 32.69
C PHE A 567 -9.69 14.09 32.04
N ALA A 568 -9.41 15.35 31.70
CA ALA A 568 -8.20 15.74 30.99
C ALA A 568 -6.91 15.32 31.70
N ASN A 569 -6.90 15.32 33.03
CA ASN A 569 -5.75 14.93 33.86
C ASN A 569 -5.73 13.44 34.25
N LYS A 570 -6.78 12.68 33.95
CA LYS A 570 -6.84 11.24 34.28
C LYS A 570 -5.94 10.46 33.32
N GLU A 571 -5.23 9.47 33.85
CA GLU A 571 -4.44 8.54 33.03
C GLU A 571 -5.35 7.43 32.49
N PHE A 572 -5.09 7.02 31.26
CA PHE A 572 -5.73 5.91 30.57
C PHE A 572 -4.68 5.01 29.93
N ILE A 573 -5.02 3.74 29.80
CA ILE A 573 -4.33 2.79 28.96
C ILE A 573 -5.15 2.61 27.70
N ILE A 574 -4.55 2.74 26.52
CA ILE A 574 -5.23 2.47 25.25
C ILE A 574 -4.63 1.21 24.62
N ALA A 575 -5.49 0.23 24.36
CA ALA A 575 -5.20 -0.88 23.47
C ALA A 575 -5.26 -0.41 22.02
N THR A 576 -4.18 -0.59 21.27
CA THR A 576 -4.09 -0.20 19.86
C THR A 576 -3.18 -1.17 19.10
N ASN A 577 -2.58 -0.74 18.00
CA ASN A 577 -1.70 -1.54 17.16
C ASN A 577 -0.32 -0.91 16.96
N ASN A 578 0.65 -1.70 16.50
CA ASN A 578 2.02 -1.25 16.26
C ASN A 578 2.12 -0.07 15.28
N TYR A 579 1.29 -0.04 14.24
CA TYR A 579 1.26 1.06 13.27
C TYR A 579 0.90 2.40 13.95
N ARG A 580 -0.15 2.42 14.77
CA ARG A 580 -0.57 3.59 15.55
C ARG A 580 0.47 3.97 16.59
N ALA A 581 0.83 3.00 17.43
CA ALA A 581 1.65 3.24 18.61
C ALA A 581 3.05 3.76 18.26
N PHE A 582 3.66 3.25 17.18
CA PHE A 582 5.00 3.68 16.77
C PHE A 582 5.01 4.75 15.68
N GLY A 583 3.93 4.87 14.90
CA GLY A 583 3.80 5.88 13.85
C GLY A 583 3.79 7.32 14.38
N GLY A 584 3.44 7.53 15.66
CA GLY A 584 3.55 8.85 16.31
C GLY A 584 2.60 9.91 15.76
N LYS A 585 1.58 9.50 14.98
CA LYS A 585 0.66 10.40 14.29
C LYS A 585 -0.40 10.98 15.22
N PHE A 586 -0.98 10.17 16.10
CA PHE A 586 -2.02 10.61 17.03
C PHE A 586 -1.42 11.10 18.35
N ALA A 587 -2.11 12.00 19.03
CA ALA A 587 -1.72 12.42 20.38
C ALA A 587 -1.64 11.20 21.31
N GLY A 588 -0.61 11.13 22.17
CA GLY A 588 -0.41 9.98 23.05
C GLY A 588 0.17 8.73 22.35
N THR A 589 0.71 8.88 21.14
CA THR A 589 1.45 7.82 20.42
C THR A 589 2.92 8.20 20.25
N GLY A 590 3.75 7.21 19.91
CA GLY A 590 5.20 7.30 19.88
C GLY A 590 5.83 6.38 20.91
N SER A 591 7.11 6.07 20.71
CA SER A 591 7.83 5.07 21.53
C SER A 591 7.82 5.38 23.03
N ASP A 592 7.75 6.65 23.41
CA ASP A 592 7.75 7.09 24.81
C ASP A 592 6.42 6.82 25.53
N TYR A 593 5.34 6.60 24.78
CA TYR A 593 4.01 6.28 25.31
C TYR A 593 3.76 4.78 25.44
N VAL A 594 4.54 3.96 24.74
CA VAL A 594 4.38 2.49 24.72
C VAL A 594 4.79 1.90 26.06
N ILE A 595 3.86 1.18 26.68
CA ILE A 595 4.08 0.51 27.97
C ILE A 595 4.09 -1.02 27.86
N MET A 596 3.58 -1.57 26.75
CA MET A 596 3.55 -3.01 26.50
C MET A 596 3.40 -3.29 25.00
N GLU A 597 4.16 -4.27 24.51
CA GLU A 597 4.02 -4.86 23.18
C GLU A 597 3.55 -6.30 23.38
N LEU A 598 2.43 -6.68 22.75
CA LEU A 598 1.88 -8.03 22.85
C LEU A 598 2.32 -8.85 21.63
N PRO A 599 2.61 -10.15 21.80
CA PRO A 599 3.05 -11.00 20.69
C PRO A 599 1.92 -11.33 19.70
N ASP A 600 0.66 -11.17 20.13
CA ASP A 600 -0.51 -11.46 19.33
C ASP A 600 -0.86 -10.27 18.42
N SER A 601 -1.28 -10.60 17.20
CA SER A 601 -2.01 -9.67 16.33
C SER A 601 -3.39 -9.37 16.88
N ASN A 602 -3.95 -8.22 16.48
CA ASN A 602 -5.32 -7.86 16.80
C ASN A 602 -6.33 -8.92 16.32
N ARG A 603 -6.04 -9.57 15.18
CA ARG A 603 -6.84 -10.66 14.63
C ARG A 603 -6.78 -11.93 15.47
N GLU A 604 -5.59 -12.31 15.95
CA GLU A 604 -5.42 -13.44 16.86
C GLU A 604 -6.13 -13.18 18.19
N ALA A 605 -6.00 -11.96 18.74
CA ALA A 605 -6.70 -11.56 19.96
C ALA A 605 -8.23 -11.58 19.77
N LEU A 606 -8.74 -11.10 18.64
CA LEU A 606 -10.16 -11.15 18.29
C LEU A 606 -10.67 -12.61 18.17
N ALA A 607 -9.95 -13.46 17.44
CA ALA A 607 -10.32 -14.87 17.29
C ALA A 607 -10.33 -15.61 18.64
N GLN A 608 -9.34 -15.34 19.49
CA GLN A 608 -9.27 -15.87 20.85
C GLN A 608 -10.45 -15.38 21.69
N TYR A 609 -10.74 -14.07 21.67
CA TYR A 609 -11.86 -13.48 22.41
C TYR A 609 -13.21 -14.11 22.02
N ILE A 610 -13.47 -14.26 20.72
CA ILE A 610 -14.68 -14.91 20.21
C ILE A 610 -14.77 -16.37 20.71
N THR A 611 -13.65 -17.09 20.71
CA THR A 611 -13.57 -18.47 21.17
C THR A 611 -13.91 -18.56 22.65
N GLU A 612 -13.25 -17.74 23.48
CA GLU A 612 -13.43 -17.72 24.93
C GLU A 612 -14.86 -17.32 25.33
N GLU A 613 -15.42 -16.29 24.69
CA GLU A 613 -16.80 -15.86 24.92
C GLU A 613 -17.80 -16.92 24.48
N THR A 614 -17.57 -17.59 23.35
CA THR A 614 -18.43 -18.69 22.91
C THR A 614 -18.36 -19.88 23.87
N GLU A 615 -17.18 -20.22 24.39
CA GLU A 615 -17.02 -21.29 25.38
C GLU A 615 -17.69 -20.95 26.72
N ALA A 616 -17.62 -19.69 27.14
CA ALA A 616 -18.19 -19.21 28.40
C ALA A 616 -19.71 -19.01 28.34
N ASN A 617 -20.19 -18.38 27.26
CA ASN A 617 -21.55 -17.81 27.15
C ASN A 617 -22.39 -18.46 26.04
N GLY A 618 -21.80 -19.31 25.20
CA GLY A 618 -22.45 -20.00 24.08
C GLY A 618 -22.38 -19.24 22.75
N GLU A 619 -22.20 -17.93 22.79
CA GLU A 619 -22.00 -17.01 21.67
C GLU A 619 -21.40 -15.69 22.17
N VAL A 620 -20.69 -14.97 21.31
CA VAL A 620 -20.25 -13.58 21.55
C VAL A 620 -21.37 -12.61 21.20
N ASN A 621 -21.53 -11.56 21.99
CA ASN A 621 -22.47 -10.47 21.72
C ASN A 621 -21.71 -9.24 21.19
N PRO A 622 -21.81 -8.91 19.88
CA PRO A 622 -21.09 -7.78 19.30
C PRO A 622 -21.88 -6.46 19.41
N SER A 623 -22.95 -6.38 20.20
CA SER A 623 -23.81 -5.19 20.22
C SER A 623 -23.03 -3.93 20.65
N ALA A 624 -23.05 -2.92 19.80
CA ALA A 624 -22.49 -1.59 20.06
C ALA A 624 -23.09 -0.96 21.33
N ASP A 625 -22.25 -0.32 22.15
CA ASP A 625 -22.68 0.36 23.37
C ASP A 625 -23.13 1.81 23.14
N ASN A 626 -22.97 2.32 21.90
CA ASN A 626 -23.28 3.68 21.47
C ASN A 626 -22.49 4.73 22.25
N ASN A 627 -21.20 4.46 22.48
CA ASN A 627 -20.30 5.38 23.16
C ASN A 627 -20.17 6.75 22.47
N TRP A 628 -20.40 6.86 21.16
CA TRP A 628 -20.34 8.13 20.44
C TRP A 628 -21.56 8.44 19.57
N ASP A 629 -21.83 9.74 19.38
CA ASP A 629 -22.90 10.26 18.52
C ASP A 629 -22.53 11.65 17.96
N PHE A 630 -23.28 12.17 17.00
CA PHE A 630 -23.19 13.57 16.59
C PHE A 630 -23.94 14.49 17.54
N VAL A 631 -23.52 15.75 17.63
CA VAL A 631 -24.32 16.79 18.27
C VAL A 631 -25.60 17.05 17.47
N THR A 632 -26.74 17.08 18.15
CA THR A 632 -28.02 17.47 17.53
C THR A 632 -28.00 18.95 17.14
N ILE A 633 -28.11 19.23 15.85
CA ILE A 633 -28.04 20.58 15.28
C ILE A 633 -29.37 21.29 15.50
N ASN A 634 -29.36 22.30 16.38
CA ASN A 634 -30.53 23.15 16.60
C ASN A 634 -30.60 24.23 15.51
N THR A 635 -31.41 23.99 14.48
CA THR A 635 -31.63 24.94 13.38
C THR A 635 -33.07 24.90 12.88
N SER A 636 -33.52 26.03 12.32
CA SER A 636 -34.78 26.10 11.55
C SER A 636 -34.58 25.82 10.07
N THR A 637 -33.33 25.68 9.62
CA THR A 637 -32.99 25.38 8.23
C THR A 637 -33.22 23.91 7.95
N ASN A 638 -33.85 23.59 6.82
CA ASN A 638 -33.92 22.22 6.35
C ASN A 638 -32.58 21.81 5.75
N LEU A 639 -31.77 21.07 6.50
CA LEU A 639 -30.42 20.66 6.10
C LEU A 639 -30.49 19.47 5.12
N ASP A 640 -29.66 19.49 4.08
CA ASP A 640 -29.44 18.36 3.15
C ASP A 640 -28.06 17.75 3.42
N ILE A 641 -27.93 17.04 4.54
CA ILE A 641 -26.68 16.35 4.94
C ILE A 641 -26.69 14.95 4.34
N ARG A 642 -25.61 14.58 3.65
CA ARG A 642 -25.50 13.34 2.88
C ARG A 642 -24.31 12.52 3.33
N PHE A 643 -24.40 11.20 3.24
CA PHE A 643 -23.24 10.32 3.37
C PHE A 643 -23.35 9.15 2.39
N GLU A 644 -22.19 8.61 2.03
CA GLU A 644 -22.01 7.49 1.11
C GLU A 644 -21.86 6.17 1.88
N THR A 645 -22.52 5.12 1.40
CA THR A 645 -22.36 3.75 1.90
C THR A 645 -22.58 2.74 0.77
N GLN A 646 -22.48 1.44 1.05
CA GLN A 646 -22.70 0.41 0.02
C GLN A 646 -24.11 0.50 -0.59
N ASP A 647 -24.21 0.42 -1.91
CA ASP A 647 -25.49 0.25 -2.61
C ASP A 647 -25.87 -1.23 -2.71
N SER A 648 -26.56 -1.76 -1.69
CA SER A 648 -27.06 -3.14 -1.71
C SER A 648 -28.37 -3.31 -0.93
N GLU A 649 -29.18 -4.30 -1.29
CA GLU A 649 -30.40 -4.65 -0.53
C GLU A 649 -30.08 -5.03 0.93
N LEU A 650 -28.90 -5.63 1.16
CA LEU A 650 -28.43 -5.98 2.50
C LEU A 650 -28.14 -4.73 3.32
N ALA A 651 -27.43 -3.75 2.74
CA ALA A 651 -27.16 -2.47 3.38
C ALA A 651 -28.46 -1.70 3.65
N ASP A 652 -29.36 -1.61 2.67
CA ASP A 652 -30.65 -0.93 2.81
C ASP A 652 -31.47 -1.49 3.99
N LYS A 653 -31.53 -2.81 4.10
CA LYS A 653 -32.24 -3.51 5.18
C LYS A 653 -31.56 -3.26 6.53
N PHE A 654 -30.24 -3.43 6.60
CA PHE A 654 -29.50 -3.24 7.84
C PHE A 654 -29.62 -1.80 8.35
N ILE A 655 -29.52 -0.82 7.46
CA ILE A 655 -29.69 0.60 7.78
C ILE A 655 -31.09 0.86 8.35
N LEU A 656 -32.14 0.36 7.70
CA LEU A 656 -33.51 0.54 8.19
C LEU A 656 -33.70 -0.04 9.61
N GLU A 657 -33.10 -1.20 9.87
CA GLU A 657 -33.22 -1.92 11.14
C GLU A 657 -32.35 -1.33 12.26
N ASN A 658 -31.17 -0.75 11.94
CA ASN A 658 -30.15 -0.40 12.92
C ASN A 658 -29.83 1.09 13.04
N GLN A 659 -30.31 1.95 12.13
CA GLN A 659 -30.10 3.39 12.21
C GLN A 659 -30.50 3.95 13.58
N VAL A 660 -29.63 4.75 14.20
CA VAL A 660 -29.93 5.48 15.45
C VAL A 660 -30.48 6.87 15.18
N ARG A 661 -30.19 7.42 13.99
CA ARG A 661 -30.72 8.68 13.47
C ARG A 661 -31.56 8.41 12.21
N PRO A 662 -32.54 9.25 11.86
CA PRO A 662 -33.30 9.06 10.63
C PRO A 662 -32.40 9.15 9.39
N LEU A 663 -32.38 8.09 8.57
CA LEU A 663 -31.67 7.98 7.31
C LEU A 663 -32.65 7.74 6.16
N THR A 664 -32.44 8.41 5.03
CA THR A 664 -33.29 8.26 3.83
C THR A 664 -32.42 8.10 2.58
N LYS A 665 -32.57 6.96 1.88
CA LYS A 665 -31.84 6.69 0.63
C LYS A 665 -32.26 7.66 -0.48
N ARG A 666 -31.28 8.20 -1.21
CA ARG A 666 -31.46 9.11 -2.35
C ARG A 666 -31.34 8.35 -3.65
N ALA A 667 -32.40 7.63 -4.01
CA ALA A 667 -32.48 6.87 -5.26
C ALA A 667 -32.44 7.75 -6.53
N ASP A 668 -32.56 9.08 -6.37
CA ASP A 668 -32.40 10.07 -7.44
C ASP A 668 -30.93 10.45 -7.72
N LEU A 669 -29.98 9.98 -6.91
CA LEU A 669 -28.57 10.28 -7.03
C LEU A 669 -27.74 9.01 -7.25
N THR A 670 -26.57 9.17 -7.84
CA THR A 670 -25.60 8.10 -8.03
C THR A 670 -24.23 8.70 -7.79
N ASP A 671 -23.47 8.09 -6.89
CA ASP A 671 -22.06 8.38 -6.70
C ASP A 671 -21.25 7.81 -7.87
N GLU A 672 -20.18 8.50 -8.28
CA GLU A 672 -19.40 8.12 -9.46
C GLU A 672 -18.71 6.75 -9.33
N PHE A 673 -18.46 6.30 -8.10
CA PHE A 673 -17.87 5.00 -7.80
C PHE A 673 -18.92 3.92 -7.48
N GLY A 674 -20.21 4.26 -7.50
CA GLY A 674 -21.30 3.31 -7.30
C GLY A 674 -21.78 3.17 -5.85
N PHE A 675 -21.43 4.11 -4.98
CA PHE A 675 -21.97 4.16 -3.62
C PHE A 675 -23.44 4.62 -3.62
N ALA A 676 -24.21 4.13 -2.65
CA ALA A 676 -25.52 4.68 -2.35
C ALA A 676 -25.34 5.96 -1.53
N ILE A 677 -26.17 6.97 -1.84
CA ILE A 677 -26.20 8.23 -1.10
C ILE A 677 -27.42 8.23 -0.18
N TYR A 678 -27.21 8.54 1.09
CA TYR A 678 -28.26 8.68 2.09
C TYR A 678 -28.28 10.09 2.66
N ASN A 679 -29.47 10.63 2.89
CA ASN A 679 -29.63 11.76 3.78
C ASN A 679 -29.64 11.31 5.24
N ILE A 680 -28.90 12.02 6.10
CA ILE A 680 -28.89 11.83 7.56
C ILE A 680 -29.50 13.04 8.25
N ASP A 681 -30.45 12.81 9.16
CA ASP A 681 -31.05 13.86 9.99
C ASP A 681 -30.26 14.06 11.28
N LEU A 682 -29.44 15.11 11.31
CA LEU A 682 -28.72 15.55 12.51
C LEU A 682 -29.51 16.57 13.36
N THR A 683 -30.76 16.88 13.01
CA THR A 683 -31.62 17.80 13.80
C THR A 683 -32.50 17.08 14.81
N THR A 684 -32.67 15.77 14.65
CA THR A 684 -33.35 14.88 15.61
C THR A 684 -32.33 14.24 16.55
N GLU A 685 -32.66 14.03 17.83
CA GLU A 685 -31.80 13.27 18.75
C GLU A 685 -31.69 11.79 18.33
N ALA A 686 -30.53 11.17 18.54
CA ALA A 686 -30.37 9.75 18.32
C ALA A 686 -31.31 8.96 19.25
N THR A 687 -31.86 7.86 18.73
CA THR A 687 -32.70 6.95 19.51
C THR A 687 -31.82 5.95 20.25
N ALA A 688 -32.07 5.74 21.54
CA ALA A 688 -31.49 4.63 22.28
C ALA A 688 -32.11 3.33 21.75
N LYS A 689 -31.28 2.45 21.17
CA LYS A 689 -31.69 1.12 20.69
C LYS A 689 -31.24 0.02 21.64
#